data_AF-A0A3C0QT40-F1
#
_entry.id   AF-A0A3C0QT40-F1
#
_cell.length_a   1.000
_cell.length_b   1.000
_cell.length_c   1.000
_cell.angle_alpha   90.00
_cell.angle_beta   90.00
_cell.angle_gamma   90.00
#
_symmetry.space_group_name_H-M   'P 1'
#
loop_
_entity.id
_entity.type
_entity.pdbx_description
1 polymer ?
#
loop_
_entity_poly.entity_id
_entity_poly.type
_entity_poly.pdbx_seq_one_letter_code
_entity_poly.pdbx_strand_id
1 'polypeptide(L)'
;MNTNKRLRITDTTIRDGHQSLWATRMRTADIMGIIDTVDQAGFYSLEVWGGATFDVCLRFLMENPWERLRLMKQKAKKTPLQMLLRGQNVVGYKNYPDDVLDRFVELAVLNGVDIFRIFDALNDTRNLEAAFKAVKKYGGHVQGSLSYTISPVHTFEKYLEYAREQVQLGIDSLSIKDMAGILSPGKAEELVTALRKEFTIPIQMHCHATSGMSESAYLAGVKAGAGAIDGAVAALSGYSSQPATETLHAMFTSMGYDTGLDLDAIRKVNKYFEELTPKRVKGKNYEPVVDTEILEHQIPGGMISNFRSQLQQQDALDKLPEVLKEVVAVRGDLGFPPLVTPTSQIVGTQAVMNVLSGERYKIVPQEVRSYVKGMYGRSPVPISNEFIVKILGDEKPIDHRPADDLSPALPTATKNIANPALLHDDEDIISYCLFPDVSMEYFKWRALPEAKRPPTPADLELEAMFGKPRQGDKTNKEESAPDKMLHPEDYAGIQTILNTASMLNLNEITISKGDFSITMFSGDTPATQRTKTERVQAAPMPAKSAASLPKAGNESPVSAPVATGETINAVIAGTFYRSPNESSPAFIEEGSTANQGDTICIIEAMKLFNEIKAAFPVKILKILVANGQKVTKGQPIMEIERL
;
A
#
# COMPACT_ATOMS: atom_id res chain seq x y z
N MET A 1 -27.58 -38.08 -11.95
CA MET A 1 -27.83 -37.16 -10.82
C MET A 1 -26.59 -36.29 -10.67
N ASN A 2 -26.74 -34.97 -10.76
CA ASN A 2 -25.68 -33.97 -10.84
C ASN A 2 -24.65 -34.09 -9.71
N THR A 3 -23.42 -34.48 -10.03
CA THR A 3 -22.26 -34.19 -9.19
C THR A 3 -21.90 -32.72 -9.40
N ASN A 4 -22.49 -31.80 -8.61
CA ASN A 4 -22.14 -30.37 -8.69
C ASN A 4 -20.62 -30.20 -8.53
N LYS A 5 -19.98 -29.49 -9.46
CA LYS A 5 -18.54 -29.20 -9.40
C LYS A 5 -18.31 -28.17 -8.29
N ARG A 6 -17.62 -28.55 -7.21
CA ARG A 6 -17.30 -27.62 -6.12
C ARG A 6 -16.24 -26.60 -6.56
N LEU A 7 -16.53 -25.32 -6.40
CA LEU A 7 -15.56 -24.22 -6.53
C LEU A 7 -15.40 -23.54 -5.17
N ARG A 8 -14.17 -23.36 -4.72
CA ARG A 8 -13.85 -22.68 -3.46
C ARG A 8 -13.58 -21.19 -3.72
N ILE A 9 -14.04 -20.32 -2.83
CA ILE A 9 -13.76 -18.88 -2.90
C ILE A 9 -13.14 -18.44 -1.58
N THR A 10 -11.98 -17.78 -1.65
CA THR A 10 -11.33 -17.11 -0.51
C THR A 10 -11.76 -15.65 -0.49
N ASP A 11 -12.23 -15.16 0.65
CA ASP A 11 -12.50 -13.73 0.83
C ASP A 11 -11.21 -12.97 1.10
N THR A 12 -11.00 -11.86 0.40
CA THR A 12 -9.86 -10.96 0.60
C THR A 12 -10.27 -9.58 1.11
N THR A 13 -11.56 -9.37 1.41
CA THR A 13 -12.15 -8.07 1.78
C THR A 13 -11.38 -7.40 2.93
N ILE A 14 -11.08 -8.16 3.98
CA ILE A 14 -10.46 -7.68 5.22
C ILE A 14 -8.92 -7.75 5.24
N ARG A 15 -8.28 -8.01 4.08
CA ARG A 15 -6.82 -7.89 3.89
C ARG A 15 -6.49 -7.21 2.57
N ASP A 16 -6.57 -7.91 1.45
CA ASP A 16 -6.08 -7.40 0.17
C ASP A 16 -7.01 -6.34 -0.44
N GLY A 17 -8.32 -6.44 -0.22
CA GLY A 17 -9.30 -5.49 -0.76
C GLY A 17 -9.04 -4.08 -0.24
N HIS A 18 -8.99 -3.92 1.09
CA HIS A 18 -8.68 -2.61 1.68
C HIS A 18 -7.20 -2.22 1.60
N GLN A 19 -6.28 -3.18 1.46
CA GLN A 19 -4.88 -2.87 1.14
C GLN A 19 -4.79 -2.15 -0.21
N SER A 20 -5.61 -2.58 -1.18
CA SER A 20 -5.63 -2.05 -2.53
C SER A 20 -6.41 -0.73 -2.65
N LEU A 21 -7.56 -0.62 -1.98
CA LEU A 21 -8.47 0.51 -2.16
C LEU A 21 -8.37 1.56 -1.05
N TRP A 22 -7.99 1.18 0.16
CA TRP A 22 -8.00 2.06 1.34
C TRP A 22 -6.60 2.25 1.94
N ALA A 23 -5.54 2.00 1.17
CA ALA A 23 -4.15 2.07 1.65
C ALA A 23 -3.95 1.28 2.97
N THR A 24 -4.63 0.16 3.11
CA THR A 24 -4.56 -0.73 4.28
C THR A 24 -5.12 -0.13 5.58
N ARG A 25 -5.94 0.95 5.52
CA ARG A 25 -6.42 1.69 6.71
C ARG A 25 -7.63 1.09 7.44
N MET A 26 -8.04 -0.15 7.15
CA MET A 26 -9.14 -0.79 7.89
C MET A 26 -8.69 -1.08 9.33
N ARG A 27 -9.49 -0.63 10.31
CA ARG A 27 -9.21 -0.78 11.74
C ARG A 27 -9.70 -2.11 12.28
N THR A 28 -9.13 -2.56 13.40
CA THR A 28 -9.58 -3.78 14.10
C THR A 28 -11.05 -3.69 14.49
N ALA A 29 -11.50 -2.52 14.95
CA ALA A 29 -12.91 -2.30 15.33
C ALA A 29 -13.88 -2.46 14.13
N ASP A 30 -13.47 -2.02 12.93
CA ASP A 30 -14.27 -2.19 11.71
C ASP A 30 -14.43 -3.68 11.38
N ILE A 31 -13.34 -4.46 11.48
CA ILE A 31 -13.39 -5.91 11.25
C ILE A 31 -14.26 -6.60 12.29
N MET A 32 -14.12 -6.25 13.57
CA MET A 32 -14.87 -6.87 14.68
C MET A 32 -16.38 -6.65 14.60
N GLY A 33 -16.81 -5.59 13.92
CA GLY A 33 -18.21 -5.28 13.68
C GLY A 33 -18.91 -6.23 12.70
N ILE A 34 -18.16 -6.96 11.86
CA ILE A 34 -18.76 -7.76 10.78
C ILE A 34 -18.19 -9.19 10.64
N ILE A 35 -17.04 -9.50 11.25
CA ILE A 35 -16.34 -10.79 11.09
C ILE A 35 -17.20 -12.03 11.36
N ASP A 36 -18.13 -11.97 12.32
CA ASP A 36 -19.06 -13.06 12.63
C ASP A 36 -19.96 -13.41 11.42
N THR A 37 -20.33 -12.40 10.62
CA THR A 37 -21.13 -12.59 9.39
C THR A 37 -20.25 -13.10 8.25
N VAL A 38 -19.01 -12.60 8.15
CA VAL A 38 -18.03 -13.07 7.15
C VAL A 38 -17.73 -14.56 7.36
N ASP A 39 -17.49 -15.00 8.59
CA ASP A 39 -17.23 -16.41 8.93
C ASP A 39 -18.42 -17.35 8.62
N GLN A 40 -19.64 -16.81 8.58
CA GLN A 40 -20.84 -17.58 8.28
C GLN A 40 -21.11 -17.68 6.77
N ALA A 41 -20.46 -16.86 5.94
CA ALA A 41 -20.77 -16.73 4.53
C ALA A 41 -20.35 -17.93 3.66
N GLY A 42 -19.67 -18.94 4.22
CA GLY A 42 -19.33 -20.19 3.53
C GLY A 42 -18.06 -20.13 2.68
N PHE A 43 -17.20 -19.14 2.91
CA PHE A 43 -15.90 -19.02 2.26
C PHE A 43 -15.00 -20.23 2.56
N TYR A 44 -14.07 -20.52 1.65
CA TYR A 44 -13.06 -21.55 1.84
C TYR A 44 -11.99 -21.13 2.84
N SER A 45 -11.54 -19.87 2.74
CA SER A 45 -10.65 -19.24 3.71
C SER A 45 -10.93 -17.75 3.76
N LEU A 46 -10.54 -17.11 4.86
CA LEU A 46 -10.56 -15.66 5.00
C LEU A 46 -9.12 -15.18 4.97
N GLU A 47 -8.72 -14.44 3.95
CA GLU A 47 -7.43 -13.79 3.96
C GLU A 47 -7.52 -12.53 4.80
N VAL A 48 -6.89 -12.55 5.99
CA VAL A 48 -7.10 -11.53 7.04
C VAL A 48 -5.82 -10.89 7.55
N TRP A 49 -4.66 -11.41 7.15
CA TRP A 49 -3.39 -11.08 7.78
C TRP A 49 -2.19 -11.13 6.82
N GLY A 50 -1.04 -10.63 7.28
CA GLY A 50 0.16 -10.51 6.45
C GLY A 50 0.06 -9.39 5.41
N GLY A 51 0.89 -9.43 4.38
CA GLY A 51 1.04 -8.30 3.45
C GLY A 51 1.41 -7.01 4.19
N ALA A 52 0.78 -5.89 3.84
CA ALA A 52 1.05 -4.59 4.46
C ALA A 52 0.34 -4.40 5.82
N THR A 53 -0.60 -5.27 6.20
CA THR A 53 -1.42 -5.08 7.39
C THR A 53 -0.57 -5.01 8.66
N PHE A 54 0.51 -5.78 8.76
CA PHE A 54 1.36 -5.82 9.95
C PHE A 54 2.05 -4.48 10.25
N ASP A 55 2.80 -3.93 9.28
CA ASP A 55 3.43 -2.61 9.40
C ASP A 55 2.39 -1.50 9.58
N VAL A 56 1.28 -1.54 8.83
CA VAL A 56 0.26 -0.48 8.88
C VAL A 56 -0.49 -0.46 10.21
N CYS A 57 -0.75 -1.62 10.82
CA CYS A 57 -1.30 -1.70 12.18
C CYS A 57 -0.44 -0.91 13.16
N LEU A 58 0.87 -1.19 13.19
CA LEU A 58 1.80 -0.54 14.10
C LEU A 58 1.99 0.94 13.75
N ARG A 59 2.29 1.23 12.47
CA ARG A 59 2.73 2.55 12.01
C ARG A 59 1.63 3.59 11.93
N PHE A 60 0.48 3.23 11.35
CA PHE A 60 -0.55 4.22 11.01
C PHE A 60 -1.78 4.12 11.91
N LEU A 61 -2.17 2.90 12.28
CA LEU A 61 -3.36 2.67 13.07
C LEU A 61 -3.07 2.69 14.58
N MET A 62 -1.80 2.53 14.96
CA MET A 62 -1.35 2.32 16.35
C MET A 62 -2.14 1.19 17.03
N GLU A 63 -2.29 0.07 16.34
CA GLU A 63 -2.99 -1.14 16.78
C GLU A 63 -2.02 -2.34 16.79
N ASN A 64 -2.20 -3.28 17.71
CA ASN A 64 -1.39 -4.49 17.73
C ASN A 64 -1.89 -5.47 16.65
N PRO A 65 -1.09 -5.81 15.62
CA PRO A 65 -1.52 -6.76 14.59
C PRO A 65 -1.81 -8.16 15.17
N TRP A 66 -1.06 -8.59 16.20
CA TRP A 66 -1.23 -9.91 16.83
C TRP A 66 -2.54 -10.01 17.60
N GLU A 67 -2.88 -8.95 18.33
CA GLU A 67 -4.17 -8.84 19.00
C GLU A 67 -5.32 -8.86 17.97
N ARG A 68 -5.18 -8.12 16.86
CA ARG A 68 -6.14 -8.16 15.76
C ARG A 68 -6.36 -9.59 15.27
N LEU A 69 -5.30 -10.36 15.04
CA LEU A 69 -5.38 -11.77 14.65
C LEU A 69 -6.11 -12.62 15.70
N ARG A 70 -5.74 -12.50 16.98
CA ARG A 70 -6.40 -13.23 18.07
C ARG A 70 -7.89 -12.93 18.15
N LEU A 71 -8.27 -11.66 18.07
CA LEU A 71 -9.67 -11.23 18.11
C LEU A 71 -10.47 -11.77 16.92
N MET A 72 -9.88 -11.74 15.72
CA MET A 72 -10.49 -12.38 14.54
C MET A 72 -10.64 -13.88 14.76
N LYS A 73 -9.59 -14.60 15.19
CA LYS A 73 -9.67 -16.04 15.44
C LYS A 73 -10.67 -16.39 16.55
N GLN A 74 -10.88 -15.53 17.53
CA GLN A 74 -11.89 -15.73 18.58
C GLN A 74 -13.33 -15.73 18.05
N LYS A 75 -13.59 -14.99 16.96
CA LYS A 75 -14.92 -14.87 16.34
C LYS A 75 -15.10 -15.75 15.11
N ALA A 76 -14.14 -15.73 14.19
CA ALA A 76 -14.10 -16.55 13.00
C ALA A 76 -13.60 -17.97 13.35
N LYS A 77 -14.54 -18.87 13.62
CA LYS A 77 -14.26 -20.25 14.07
C LYS A 77 -14.56 -21.29 13.01
N LYS A 78 -15.39 -20.98 12.01
CA LYS A 78 -15.82 -21.92 10.98
C LYS A 78 -14.84 -21.96 9.81
N THR A 79 -14.27 -20.82 9.48
CA THR A 79 -13.48 -20.61 8.26
C THR A 79 -11.99 -20.48 8.61
N PRO A 80 -11.10 -21.23 7.94
CA PRO A 80 -9.66 -21.07 8.08
C PRO A 80 -9.20 -19.63 7.80
N LEU A 81 -8.30 -19.11 8.63
CA LEU A 81 -7.66 -17.82 8.42
C LEU A 81 -6.41 -18.01 7.55
N GLN A 82 -6.33 -17.23 6.48
CA GLN A 82 -5.22 -17.19 5.55
C GLN A 82 -4.41 -15.91 5.75
N MET A 83 -3.08 -16.01 5.57
CA MET A 83 -2.19 -14.86 5.47
C MET A 83 -1.35 -14.88 4.19
N LEU A 84 -0.89 -13.69 3.78
CA LEU A 84 0.17 -13.54 2.79
C LEU A 84 1.52 -13.35 3.48
N LEU A 85 2.46 -14.27 3.27
CA LEU A 85 3.82 -14.23 3.78
C LEU A 85 4.82 -14.09 2.62
N ARG A 86 5.77 -13.18 2.72
CA ARG A 86 6.82 -13.01 1.71
C ARG A 86 8.07 -13.81 2.12
N GLY A 87 8.09 -15.12 1.87
CA GLY A 87 9.24 -16.01 2.06
C GLY A 87 10.17 -15.58 3.21
N GLN A 88 11.45 -15.38 2.88
CA GLN A 88 12.50 -14.93 3.80
C GLN A 88 12.36 -13.48 4.28
N ASN A 89 11.54 -12.66 3.64
CA ASN A 89 11.22 -11.31 4.08
C ASN A 89 10.12 -11.28 5.15
N VAL A 90 9.48 -12.40 5.45
CA VAL A 90 8.37 -12.51 6.40
C VAL A 90 7.23 -11.54 6.04
N VAL A 91 7.09 -10.43 6.77
CA VAL A 91 6.15 -9.34 6.48
C VAL A 91 6.84 -7.99 6.25
N GLY A 92 8.19 -7.97 6.23
CA GLY A 92 9.02 -6.78 6.06
C GLY A 92 9.49 -6.55 4.61
N TYR A 93 10.64 -5.87 4.48
CA TYR A 93 11.15 -5.37 3.20
C TYR A 93 12.57 -5.83 2.83
N LYS A 94 13.23 -6.58 3.72
CA LYS A 94 14.56 -7.20 3.53
C LYS A 94 14.51 -8.66 3.97
N ASN A 95 15.55 -9.44 3.71
CA ASN A 95 15.62 -10.81 4.23
C ASN A 95 15.91 -10.77 5.74
N TYR A 96 15.26 -11.65 6.48
CA TYR A 96 15.47 -11.83 7.92
C TYR A 96 16.16 -13.17 8.20
N PRO A 97 16.89 -13.31 9.31
CA PRO A 97 17.46 -14.58 9.73
C PRO A 97 16.38 -15.66 9.94
N ASP A 98 16.76 -16.93 9.77
CA ASP A 98 15.83 -18.07 9.87
C ASP A 98 15.19 -18.21 11.26
N ASP A 99 15.86 -17.80 12.35
CA ASP A 99 15.31 -17.89 13.71
C ASP A 99 14.14 -16.92 13.92
N VAL A 100 14.23 -15.70 13.39
CA VAL A 100 13.12 -14.72 13.38
C VAL A 100 11.96 -15.23 12.56
N LEU A 101 12.22 -15.80 11.37
CA LEU A 101 11.20 -16.36 10.51
C LEU A 101 10.48 -17.55 11.17
N ASP A 102 11.23 -18.50 11.74
CA ASP A 102 10.67 -19.69 12.40
C ASP A 102 9.79 -19.29 13.58
N ARG A 103 10.25 -18.35 14.42
CA ARG A 103 9.48 -17.85 15.57
C ARG A 103 8.26 -17.04 15.16
N PHE A 104 8.35 -16.23 14.10
CA PHE A 104 7.19 -15.52 13.56
C PHE A 104 6.10 -16.51 13.11
N VAL A 105 6.49 -17.54 12.36
CA VAL A 105 5.55 -18.55 11.86
C VAL A 105 4.92 -19.33 13.01
N GLU A 106 5.71 -19.73 14.01
CA GLU A 106 5.21 -20.38 15.22
C GLU A 106 4.11 -19.55 15.88
N LEU A 107 4.38 -18.27 16.16
CA LEU A 107 3.42 -17.36 16.78
C LEU A 107 2.20 -17.13 15.89
N ALA A 108 2.38 -17.04 14.57
CA ALA A 108 1.26 -16.86 13.64
C ALA A 108 0.30 -18.06 13.66
N VAL A 109 0.82 -19.29 13.67
CA VAL A 109 0.00 -20.50 13.81
C VAL A 109 -0.69 -20.53 15.18
N LEU A 110 0.04 -20.27 16.27
CA LEU A 110 -0.50 -20.28 17.62
C LEU A 110 -1.65 -19.27 17.79
N ASN A 111 -1.56 -18.11 17.14
CA ASN A 111 -2.60 -17.07 17.20
C ASN A 111 -3.75 -17.29 16.20
N GLY A 112 -3.63 -18.27 15.30
CA GLY A 112 -4.77 -18.78 14.53
C GLY A 112 -4.68 -18.69 13.02
N VAL A 113 -3.53 -18.38 12.43
CA VAL A 113 -3.34 -18.53 10.99
C VAL A 113 -3.30 -20.02 10.65
N ASP A 114 -4.20 -20.44 9.75
CA ASP A 114 -4.32 -21.83 9.31
C ASP A 114 -3.63 -22.05 7.95
N ILE A 115 -3.70 -21.05 7.04
CA ILE A 115 -3.16 -21.12 5.68
C ILE A 115 -2.12 -20.02 5.44
N PHE A 116 -0.92 -20.42 5.03
CA PHE A 116 0.15 -19.50 4.66
C PHE A 116 0.32 -19.50 3.14
N ARG A 117 -0.13 -18.43 2.48
CA ARG A 117 0.24 -18.17 1.09
C ARG A 117 1.62 -17.52 1.07
N ILE A 118 2.61 -18.27 0.59
CA ILE A 118 4.01 -17.89 0.69
C ILE A 118 4.55 -17.64 -0.72
N PHE A 119 5.07 -16.43 -0.94
CA PHE A 119 5.61 -16.00 -2.23
C PHE A 119 7.00 -15.38 -2.08
N ASP A 120 7.73 -15.37 -3.19
CA ASP A 120 8.98 -14.62 -3.36
C ASP A 120 8.81 -13.68 -4.56
N ALA A 121 9.41 -12.49 -4.47
CA ALA A 121 9.25 -11.45 -5.49
C ALA A 121 9.89 -11.84 -6.84
N LEU A 122 10.86 -12.75 -6.83
CA LEU A 122 11.61 -13.23 -7.99
C LEU A 122 11.24 -14.66 -8.38
N ASN A 123 10.31 -15.29 -7.66
CA ASN A 123 10.08 -16.74 -7.71
C ASN A 123 11.34 -17.56 -7.38
N ASP A 124 12.28 -17.02 -6.60
CA ASP A 124 13.44 -17.76 -6.11
C ASP A 124 13.04 -18.69 -4.97
N THR A 125 12.94 -19.98 -5.26
CA THR A 125 12.49 -21.00 -4.31
C THR A 125 13.39 -21.18 -3.10
N ARG A 126 14.65 -20.76 -3.18
CA ARG A 126 15.58 -20.74 -2.03
C ARG A 126 15.07 -19.83 -0.91
N ASN A 127 14.46 -18.70 -1.26
CA ASN A 127 13.85 -17.78 -0.29
C ASN A 127 12.51 -18.31 0.28
N LEU A 128 11.97 -19.42 -0.22
CA LEU A 128 10.72 -20.01 0.25
C LEU A 128 10.93 -21.18 1.21
N GLU A 129 12.08 -21.86 1.10
CA GLU A 129 12.33 -23.15 1.76
C GLU A 129 12.19 -23.09 3.28
N ALA A 130 12.79 -22.09 3.93
CA ALA A 130 12.70 -21.94 5.38
C ALA A 130 11.26 -21.67 5.84
N ALA A 131 10.50 -20.86 5.11
CA ALA A 131 9.09 -20.60 5.38
C ALA A 131 8.23 -21.86 5.24
N PHE A 132 8.43 -22.64 4.18
CA PHE A 132 7.72 -23.90 3.98
C PHE A 132 8.00 -24.89 5.12
N LYS A 133 9.27 -25.04 5.51
CA LYS A 133 9.67 -25.91 6.62
C LYS A 133 9.06 -25.46 7.94
N ALA A 134 9.12 -24.17 8.26
CA ALA A 134 8.57 -23.61 9.49
C ALA A 134 7.05 -23.82 9.57
N VAL A 135 6.31 -23.51 8.51
CA VAL A 135 4.84 -23.65 8.51
C VAL A 135 4.44 -25.11 8.71
N LYS A 136 5.09 -26.05 8.01
CA LYS A 136 4.86 -27.48 8.22
C LYS A 136 5.21 -27.96 9.62
N LYS A 137 6.34 -27.50 10.16
CA LYS A 137 6.81 -27.83 11.52
C LYS A 137 5.74 -27.49 12.57
N TYR A 138 5.03 -26.39 12.39
CA TYR A 138 3.99 -25.94 13.32
C TYR A 138 2.57 -26.36 12.91
N GLY A 139 2.41 -27.13 11.82
CA GLY A 139 1.12 -27.71 11.42
C GLY A 139 0.20 -26.81 10.60
N GLY A 140 0.72 -25.72 10.02
CA GLY A 140 -0.04 -24.88 9.09
C GLY A 140 -0.07 -25.45 7.66
N HIS A 141 -1.02 -24.99 6.85
CA HIS A 141 -1.12 -25.33 5.43
C HIS A 141 -0.18 -24.44 4.60
N VAL A 142 0.74 -25.06 3.85
CA VAL A 142 1.66 -24.37 2.96
C VAL A 142 1.01 -24.20 1.58
N GLN A 143 0.63 -22.96 1.24
CA GLN A 143 0.28 -22.60 -0.12
C GLN A 143 1.48 -21.91 -0.80
N GLY A 144 2.18 -22.64 -1.67
CA GLY A 144 3.19 -22.05 -2.54
C GLY A 144 2.57 -21.06 -3.53
N SER A 145 3.32 -20.09 -4.00
CA SER A 145 2.80 -19.04 -4.88
C SER A 145 3.75 -18.76 -6.04
N LEU A 146 3.18 -18.64 -7.25
CA LEU A 146 3.85 -18.15 -8.45
C LEU A 146 3.50 -16.68 -8.64
N SER A 147 4.48 -15.78 -8.47
CA SER A 147 4.36 -14.37 -8.82
C SER A 147 4.29 -14.24 -10.35
N TYR A 148 3.08 -14.04 -10.88
CA TYR A 148 2.83 -14.02 -12.33
C TYR A 148 3.20 -12.66 -12.94
N THR A 149 3.83 -12.72 -14.11
CA THR A 149 4.20 -11.56 -14.91
C THR A 149 4.39 -11.93 -16.38
N ILE A 150 4.46 -10.93 -17.27
CA ILE A 150 4.66 -11.13 -18.71
C ILE A 150 6.02 -10.56 -19.11
N SER A 151 6.85 -11.39 -19.74
CA SER A 151 8.14 -10.99 -20.32
C SER A 151 8.66 -12.08 -21.27
N PRO A 152 9.73 -11.83 -22.05
CA PRO A 152 10.33 -12.86 -22.92
C PRO A 152 10.80 -14.13 -22.20
N VAL A 153 11.03 -14.07 -20.88
CA VAL A 153 11.59 -15.19 -20.10
C VAL A 153 10.55 -15.96 -19.29
N HIS A 154 9.38 -15.38 -19.05
CA HIS A 154 8.32 -15.98 -18.24
C HIS A 154 7.40 -16.83 -19.12
N THR A 155 7.93 -17.94 -19.63
CA THR A 155 7.17 -18.95 -20.39
C THR A 155 6.41 -19.91 -19.47
N PHE A 156 5.53 -20.74 -20.04
CA PHE A 156 4.85 -21.79 -19.27
C PHE A 156 5.82 -22.78 -18.66
N GLU A 157 6.84 -23.19 -19.41
CA GLU A 157 7.88 -24.10 -18.95
C GLU A 157 8.62 -23.50 -17.74
N LYS A 158 8.86 -22.17 -17.76
CA LYS A 158 9.47 -21.49 -16.61
C LYS A 158 8.56 -21.50 -15.38
N TYR A 159 7.25 -21.27 -15.54
CA TYR A 159 6.31 -21.41 -14.42
C TYR A 159 6.17 -22.85 -13.91
N LEU A 160 6.24 -23.85 -14.80
CA LEU A 160 6.26 -25.26 -14.41
C LEU A 160 7.55 -25.63 -13.66
N GLU A 161 8.69 -25.06 -14.04
CA GLU A 161 9.95 -25.20 -13.30
C GLU A 161 9.81 -24.67 -11.87
N TYR A 162 9.33 -23.43 -11.70
CA TYR A 162 9.07 -22.86 -10.38
C TYR A 162 8.09 -23.70 -9.56
N ALA A 163 6.99 -24.16 -10.19
CA ALA A 163 6.01 -25.01 -9.52
C ALA A 163 6.62 -26.35 -9.08
N ARG A 164 7.44 -26.97 -9.93
CA ARG A 164 8.10 -28.25 -9.64
C ARG A 164 9.05 -28.14 -8.46
N GLU A 165 9.86 -27.09 -8.41
CA GLU A 165 10.73 -26.80 -7.28
C GLU A 165 9.93 -26.67 -5.97
N GLN A 166 8.83 -25.89 -5.98
CA GLN A 166 7.99 -25.73 -4.78
C GLN A 166 7.27 -27.04 -4.39
N VAL A 167 6.77 -27.82 -5.36
CA VAL A 167 6.14 -29.13 -5.12
C VAL A 167 7.14 -30.13 -4.53
N GLN A 168 8.41 -30.11 -4.95
CA GLN A 168 9.46 -30.94 -4.37
C GLN A 168 9.76 -30.59 -2.91
N LEU A 169 9.59 -29.31 -2.53
CA LEU A 169 9.64 -28.87 -1.12
C LEU A 169 8.34 -29.21 -0.35
N GLY A 170 7.33 -29.72 -1.06
CA GLY A 170 6.14 -30.34 -0.53
C GLY A 170 5.01 -29.38 -0.17
N ILE A 171 4.82 -28.28 -0.90
CA ILE A 171 3.62 -27.42 -0.71
C ILE A 171 2.32 -28.23 -0.74
N ASP A 172 1.32 -27.82 0.04
CA ASP A 172 0.01 -28.48 0.14
C ASP A 172 -0.98 -27.98 -0.93
N SER A 173 -0.82 -26.73 -1.39
CA SER A 173 -1.50 -26.19 -2.56
C SER A 173 -0.65 -25.13 -3.26
N LEU A 174 -1.02 -24.76 -4.49
CA LEU A 174 -0.31 -23.77 -5.30
C LEU A 174 -1.24 -22.62 -5.69
N SER A 175 -0.75 -21.39 -5.55
CA SER A 175 -1.43 -20.18 -6.02
C SER A 175 -0.75 -19.62 -7.26
N ILE A 176 -1.54 -19.25 -8.28
CA ILE A 176 -1.10 -18.34 -9.34
C ILE A 176 -1.45 -16.93 -8.87
N LYS A 177 -0.43 -16.14 -8.50
CA LYS A 177 -0.60 -14.78 -7.98
C LYS A 177 -0.33 -13.76 -9.08
N ASP A 178 -1.39 -13.31 -9.72
CA ASP A 178 -1.40 -12.19 -10.66
C ASP A 178 -1.64 -10.87 -9.90
N MET A 179 -0.57 -10.35 -9.31
CA MET A 179 -0.61 -9.14 -8.47
C MET A 179 -0.90 -7.84 -9.25
N ALA A 180 -0.72 -7.85 -10.57
CA ALA A 180 -0.95 -6.68 -11.42
C ALA A 180 -2.28 -6.74 -12.18
N GLY A 181 -2.96 -7.88 -12.16
CA GLY A 181 -4.20 -8.08 -12.91
C GLY A 181 -3.97 -8.15 -14.42
N ILE A 182 -2.90 -8.82 -14.86
CA ILE A 182 -2.47 -8.91 -16.26
C ILE A 182 -2.59 -10.33 -16.86
N LEU A 183 -3.06 -11.31 -16.09
CA LEU A 183 -3.28 -12.67 -16.57
C LEU A 183 -4.46 -12.69 -17.54
N SER A 184 -4.20 -12.95 -18.82
CA SER A 184 -5.27 -13.06 -19.81
C SER A 184 -5.99 -14.42 -19.72
N PRO A 185 -7.23 -14.54 -20.22
CA PRO A 185 -7.99 -15.79 -20.19
C PRO A 185 -7.30 -16.95 -20.88
N GLY A 186 -6.74 -16.73 -22.08
CA GLY A 186 -6.01 -17.77 -22.79
C GLY A 186 -4.79 -18.25 -22.01
N LYS A 187 -4.04 -17.33 -21.39
CA LYS A 187 -2.88 -17.68 -20.55
C LYS A 187 -3.28 -18.38 -19.25
N ALA A 188 -4.41 -18.02 -18.66
CA ALA A 188 -4.96 -18.72 -17.51
C ALA A 188 -5.33 -20.18 -17.85
N GLU A 189 -6.03 -20.41 -18.96
CA GLU A 189 -6.38 -21.77 -19.41
C GLU A 189 -5.13 -22.61 -19.69
N GLU A 190 -4.18 -22.07 -20.45
CA GLU A 190 -2.92 -22.74 -20.80
C GLU A 190 -2.13 -23.12 -19.53
N LEU A 191 -1.91 -22.16 -18.62
CA LEU A 191 -1.11 -22.38 -17.41
C LEU A 191 -1.78 -23.35 -16.44
N VAL A 192 -3.09 -23.19 -16.17
CA VAL A 192 -3.80 -24.08 -15.25
C VAL A 192 -3.88 -25.50 -15.81
N THR A 193 -4.12 -25.66 -17.12
CA THR A 193 -4.13 -26.98 -17.77
C THR A 193 -2.77 -27.66 -17.63
N ALA A 194 -1.68 -26.93 -17.88
CA ALA A 194 -0.33 -27.45 -17.75
C ALA A 194 -0.02 -27.89 -16.30
N LEU A 195 -0.34 -27.05 -15.32
CA LEU A 195 -0.14 -27.36 -13.91
C LEU A 195 -0.99 -28.57 -13.45
N ARG A 196 -2.26 -28.66 -13.86
CA ARG A 196 -3.15 -29.80 -13.53
C ARG A 196 -2.72 -31.11 -14.17
N LYS A 197 -2.02 -31.05 -15.31
CA LYS A 197 -1.47 -32.23 -15.99
C LYS A 197 -0.25 -32.79 -15.24
N GLU A 198 0.59 -31.91 -14.69
CA GLU A 198 1.81 -32.32 -14.00
C GLU A 198 1.59 -32.60 -12.50
N PHE A 199 0.69 -31.88 -11.84
CA PHE A 199 0.52 -31.91 -10.39
C PHE A 199 -0.91 -32.23 -9.95
N THR A 200 -1.02 -32.99 -8.85
CA THR A 200 -2.31 -33.36 -8.25
C THR A 200 -2.79 -32.37 -7.21
N ILE A 201 -1.88 -31.55 -6.63
CA ILE A 201 -2.20 -30.57 -5.59
C ILE A 201 -3.27 -29.56 -6.06
N PRO A 202 -4.06 -28.99 -5.13
CA PRO A 202 -5.04 -27.95 -5.46
C PRO A 202 -4.35 -26.71 -6.02
N ILE A 203 -4.99 -26.10 -7.04
CA ILE A 203 -4.55 -24.85 -7.65
C ILE A 203 -5.58 -23.77 -7.35
N GLN A 204 -5.09 -22.63 -6.85
CA GLN A 204 -5.87 -21.43 -6.57
C GLN A 204 -5.41 -20.28 -7.46
N MET A 205 -6.35 -19.53 -8.02
CA MET A 205 -6.02 -18.31 -8.77
C MET A 205 -6.29 -17.07 -7.92
N HIS A 206 -5.35 -16.14 -7.97
CA HIS A 206 -5.48 -14.82 -7.35
C HIS A 206 -5.17 -13.76 -8.40
N CYS A 207 -6.16 -12.98 -8.78
CA CYS A 207 -6.03 -11.92 -9.77
C CYS A 207 -6.60 -10.60 -9.23
N HIS A 208 -5.91 -9.50 -9.51
CA HIS A 208 -6.47 -8.17 -9.37
C HIS A 208 -7.29 -7.80 -10.61
N ALA A 209 -8.29 -6.92 -10.45
CA ALA A 209 -9.24 -6.53 -11.49
C ALA A 209 -8.78 -5.33 -12.33
N THR A 210 -7.50 -4.97 -12.24
CA THR A 210 -6.98 -3.67 -12.71
C THR A 210 -7.15 -3.51 -14.21
N SER A 211 -6.85 -4.55 -14.99
CA SER A 211 -7.03 -4.52 -16.45
C SER A 211 -8.44 -4.89 -16.92
N GLY A 212 -9.34 -5.26 -16.00
CA GLY A 212 -10.66 -5.82 -16.32
C GLY A 212 -10.66 -7.24 -16.89
N MET A 213 -9.51 -7.97 -16.90
CA MET A 213 -9.44 -9.35 -17.43
C MET A 213 -9.72 -10.44 -16.38
N SER A 214 -9.68 -10.10 -15.09
CA SER A 214 -9.68 -11.06 -13.98
C SER A 214 -10.83 -12.07 -13.98
N GLU A 215 -12.06 -11.64 -14.21
CA GLU A 215 -13.25 -12.49 -14.20
C GLU A 215 -13.17 -13.51 -15.34
N SER A 216 -12.76 -13.05 -16.51
CA SER A 216 -12.56 -13.91 -17.68
C SER A 216 -11.35 -14.85 -17.51
N ALA A 217 -10.31 -14.42 -16.79
CA ALA A 217 -9.17 -15.26 -16.43
C ALA A 217 -9.58 -16.36 -15.45
N TYR A 218 -10.34 -16.03 -14.41
CA TYR A 218 -10.92 -17.00 -13.49
C TYR A 218 -11.86 -17.97 -14.21
N LEU A 219 -12.71 -17.49 -15.11
CA LEU A 219 -13.60 -18.35 -15.89
C LEU A 219 -12.81 -19.40 -16.68
N ALA A 220 -11.74 -18.97 -17.37
CA ALA A 220 -10.89 -19.84 -18.17
C ALA A 220 -10.11 -20.83 -17.29
N GLY A 221 -9.47 -20.35 -16.22
CA GLY A 221 -8.70 -21.21 -15.32
C GLY A 221 -9.55 -22.20 -14.51
N VAL A 222 -10.74 -21.81 -14.06
CA VAL A 222 -11.68 -22.74 -13.38
C VAL A 222 -12.15 -23.82 -14.34
N LYS A 223 -12.46 -23.49 -15.61
CA LYS A 223 -12.77 -24.51 -16.63
C LYS A 223 -11.59 -25.46 -16.87
N ALA A 224 -10.36 -24.95 -16.80
CA ALA A 224 -9.13 -25.74 -16.90
C ALA A 224 -8.79 -26.56 -15.63
N GLY A 225 -9.52 -26.37 -14.54
CA GLY A 225 -9.40 -27.18 -13.32
C GLY A 225 -8.80 -26.47 -12.10
N ALA A 226 -8.72 -25.14 -12.09
CA ALA A 226 -8.47 -24.39 -10.86
C ALA A 226 -9.62 -24.66 -9.87
N GLY A 227 -9.26 -25.06 -8.64
CA GLY A 227 -10.23 -25.50 -7.63
C GLY A 227 -10.64 -24.39 -6.65
N ALA A 228 -9.94 -23.27 -6.66
CA ALA A 228 -10.20 -22.12 -5.81
C ALA A 228 -9.86 -20.80 -6.53
N ILE A 229 -10.56 -19.73 -6.16
CA ILE A 229 -10.29 -18.35 -6.62
C ILE A 229 -10.42 -17.37 -5.45
N ASP A 230 -9.88 -16.16 -5.61
CA ASP A 230 -9.99 -15.09 -4.62
C ASP A 230 -11.00 -14.03 -5.07
N GLY A 231 -11.82 -13.54 -4.13
CA GLY A 231 -12.79 -12.47 -4.35
C GLY A 231 -12.89 -11.53 -3.15
N ALA A 232 -13.37 -10.31 -3.39
CA ALA A 232 -13.75 -9.36 -2.34
C ALA A 232 -15.23 -9.00 -2.51
N VAL A 233 -15.93 -8.58 -1.46
CA VAL A 233 -17.31 -8.08 -1.62
C VAL A 233 -17.34 -6.82 -2.50
N ALA A 234 -18.46 -6.58 -3.19
CA ALA A 234 -18.55 -5.55 -4.22
C ALA A 234 -17.99 -4.17 -3.80
N ALA A 235 -18.30 -3.71 -2.58
CA ALA A 235 -17.87 -2.44 -1.99
C ALA A 235 -16.34 -2.28 -1.86
N LEU A 236 -15.61 -3.40 -1.83
CA LEU A 236 -14.15 -3.46 -1.70
C LEU A 236 -13.52 -4.28 -2.84
N SER A 237 -14.21 -4.38 -3.98
CA SER A 237 -13.77 -5.10 -5.18
C SER A 237 -13.50 -4.15 -6.35
N GLY A 238 -12.97 -4.70 -7.45
CA GLY A 238 -12.75 -3.96 -8.69
C GLY A 238 -11.49 -3.08 -8.68
N TYR A 239 -11.14 -2.54 -9.85
CA TYR A 239 -9.92 -1.77 -10.07
C TYR A 239 -8.67 -2.49 -9.52
N SER A 240 -7.97 -1.90 -8.55
CA SER A 240 -6.79 -2.47 -7.93
C SER A 240 -7.10 -3.59 -6.94
N SER A 241 -8.36 -3.92 -6.65
CA SER A 241 -8.78 -5.03 -5.79
C SER A 241 -9.12 -6.30 -6.60
N GLN A 242 -9.55 -7.36 -5.92
CA GLN A 242 -10.06 -8.59 -6.54
C GLN A 242 -11.45 -8.38 -7.19
N PRO A 243 -11.90 -9.31 -8.06
CA PRO A 243 -13.28 -9.34 -8.55
C PRO A 243 -14.33 -9.46 -7.43
N ALA A 244 -15.53 -8.92 -7.70
CA ALA A 244 -16.65 -9.00 -6.79
C ALA A 244 -17.10 -10.45 -6.55
N THR A 245 -17.11 -10.89 -5.29
CA THR A 245 -17.52 -12.24 -4.88
C THR A 245 -18.94 -12.57 -5.34
N GLU A 246 -19.86 -11.60 -5.27
CA GLU A 246 -21.24 -11.72 -5.71
C GLU A 246 -21.32 -12.05 -7.20
N THR A 247 -20.50 -11.37 -8.02
CA THR A 247 -20.40 -11.60 -9.46
C THR A 247 -19.81 -12.97 -9.75
N LEU A 248 -18.73 -13.35 -9.06
CA LEU A 248 -18.12 -14.68 -9.21
C LEU A 248 -19.10 -15.79 -8.84
N HIS A 249 -19.81 -15.63 -7.71
CA HIS A 249 -20.84 -16.56 -7.26
C HIS A 249 -21.94 -16.73 -8.32
N ALA A 250 -22.51 -15.63 -8.82
CA ALA A 250 -23.56 -15.67 -9.84
C ALA A 250 -23.06 -16.32 -11.14
N MET A 251 -21.87 -15.95 -11.60
CA MET A 251 -21.26 -16.49 -12.81
C MET A 251 -21.08 -18.01 -12.73
N PHE A 252 -20.42 -18.51 -11.69
CA PHE A 252 -20.11 -19.94 -11.58
C PHE A 252 -21.34 -20.78 -11.22
N THR A 253 -22.28 -20.26 -10.42
CA THR A 253 -23.54 -20.97 -10.13
C THR A 253 -24.39 -21.11 -11.40
N SER A 254 -24.42 -20.10 -12.27
CA SER A 254 -25.11 -20.19 -13.57
C SER A 254 -24.53 -21.27 -14.49
N MET A 255 -23.28 -21.66 -14.25
CA MET A 255 -22.57 -22.71 -14.98
C MET A 255 -22.61 -24.08 -14.28
N GLY A 256 -23.38 -24.22 -13.20
CA GLY A 256 -23.54 -25.48 -12.47
C GLY A 256 -22.42 -25.80 -11.46
N TYR A 257 -21.61 -24.82 -11.08
CA TYR A 257 -20.69 -24.97 -9.94
C TYR A 257 -21.43 -24.72 -8.63
N ASP A 258 -21.06 -25.47 -7.60
CA ASP A 258 -21.44 -25.17 -6.22
C ASP A 258 -20.31 -24.39 -5.54
N THR A 259 -20.61 -23.16 -5.11
CA THR A 259 -19.66 -22.32 -4.37
C THR A 259 -19.82 -22.46 -2.85
N GLY A 260 -20.98 -22.96 -2.38
CA GLY A 260 -21.37 -23.02 -0.97
C GLY A 260 -21.44 -21.68 -0.24
N LEU A 261 -21.49 -20.58 -0.97
CA LEU A 261 -21.60 -19.25 -0.40
C LEU A 261 -23.05 -18.93 0.00
N ASP A 262 -23.23 -18.32 1.16
CA ASP A 262 -24.48 -17.71 1.60
C ASP A 262 -24.54 -16.28 1.06
N LEU A 263 -25.35 -16.09 0.02
CA LEU A 263 -25.46 -14.80 -0.66
C LEU A 263 -26.11 -13.71 0.22
N ASP A 264 -26.96 -14.08 1.18
CA ASP A 264 -27.57 -13.10 2.09
C ASP A 264 -26.57 -12.64 3.16
N ALA A 265 -25.71 -13.54 3.64
CA ALA A 265 -24.57 -13.15 4.46
C ALA A 265 -23.62 -12.21 3.68
N ILE A 266 -23.27 -12.56 2.43
CA ILE A 266 -22.40 -11.72 1.59
C ILE A 266 -23.01 -10.34 1.37
N ARG A 267 -24.31 -10.24 1.07
CA ARG A 267 -24.99 -8.95 0.90
C ARG A 267 -24.93 -8.08 2.16
N LYS A 268 -25.03 -8.69 3.36
CA LYS A 268 -24.87 -7.96 4.63
C LYS A 268 -23.44 -7.46 4.81
N VAL A 269 -22.45 -8.28 4.49
CA VAL A 269 -21.03 -7.87 4.52
C VAL A 269 -20.78 -6.73 3.54
N ASN A 270 -21.28 -6.84 2.31
CA ASN A 270 -21.17 -5.79 1.30
C ASN A 270 -21.79 -4.48 1.79
N LYS A 271 -23.04 -4.51 2.25
CA LYS A 271 -23.75 -3.33 2.76
C LYS A 271 -22.98 -2.66 3.92
N TYR A 272 -22.43 -3.45 4.84
CA TYR A 272 -21.59 -2.92 5.93
C TYR A 272 -20.42 -2.10 5.40
N PHE A 273 -19.71 -2.61 4.38
CA PHE A 273 -18.58 -1.90 3.80
C PHE A 273 -19.00 -0.73 2.89
N GLU A 274 -20.14 -0.80 2.19
CA GLU A 274 -20.71 0.36 1.47
C GLU A 274 -20.95 1.55 2.41
N GLU A 275 -21.46 1.30 3.61
CA GLU A 275 -21.71 2.33 4.63
C GLU A 275 -20.41 2.80 5.32
N LEU A 276 -19.37 1.98 5.34
CA LEU A 276 -18.09 2.28 5.97
C LEU A 276 -17.12 3.05 5.06
N THR A 277 -17.09 2.74 3.75
CA THR A 277 -16.17 3.37 2.77
C THR A 277 -16.11 4.90 2.87
N PRO A 278 -17.25 5.63 2.93
CA PRO A 278 -17.23 7.09 2.99
C PRO A 278 -16.57 7.65 4.25
N LYS A 279 -16.44 6.85 5.31
CA LYS A 279 -15.83 7.22 6.61
C LYS A 279 -14.34 6.92 6.67
N ARG A 280 -13.78 6.26 5.66
CA ARG A 280 -12.41 5.72 5.68
C ARG A 280 -11.57 6.16 4.48
N VAL A 281 -12.17 6.60 3.37
CA VAL A 281 -11.46 6.86 2.10
C VAL A 281 -11.58 8.31 1.64
N LYS A 282 -10.51 8.82 1.01
CA LYS A 282 -10.49 10.14 0.35
C LYS A 282 -11.44 10.15 -0.84
N GLY A 283 -12.16 11.27 -0.99
CA GLY A 283 -12.76 11.81 -2.22
C GLY A 283 -13.06 10.87 -3.40
N LYS A 284 -14.29 10.94 -3.92
CA LYS A 284 -14.71 10.36 -5.21
C LYS A 284 -14.01 11.04 -6.40
N ASN A 285 -12.68 11.04 -6.44
CA ASN A 285 -11.98 11.36 -7.67
C ASN A 285 -12.22 10.17 -8.60
N TYR A 286 -12.84 10.45 -9.74
CA TYR A 286 -13.10 9.48 -10.79
C TYR A 286 -11.77 8.87 -11.24
N GLU A 287 -11.40 7.72 -10.68
CA GLU A 287 -10.38 6.84 -11.23
C GLU A 287 -11.08 5.91 -12.22
N PRO A 288 -10.55 5.73 -13.44
CA PRO A 288 -11.10 4.77 -14.36
C PRO A 288 -11.13 3.40 -13.68
N VAL A 289 -12.31 2.76 -13.66
CA VAL A 289 -12.55 1.46 -13.00
C VAL A 289 -11.64 0.36 -13.57
N VAL A 290 -11.15 0.56 -14.80
CA VAL A 290 -10.22 -0.29 -15.51
C VAL A 290 -9.06 0.56 -16.03
N ASP A 291 -7.84 0.13 -15.74
CA ASP A 291 -6.61 0.67 -16.31
C ASP A 291 -6.07 -0.34 -17.33
N THR A 292 -6.13 -0.02 -18.61
CA THR A 292 -5.59 -0.88 -19.67
C THR A 292 -4.10 -0.65 -19.94
N GLU A 293 -3.55 0.49 -19.52
CA GLU A 293 -2.12 0.79 -19.70
C GLU A 293 -1.25 -0.18 -18.87
N ILE A 294 -1.82 -0.76 -17.81
CA ILE A 294 -1.20 -1.83 -17.01
C ILE A 294 -0.70 -3.01 -17.85
N LEU A 295 -1.32 -3.28 -19.01
CA LEU A 295 -0.91 -4.35 -19.90
C LEU A 295 0.42 -4.06 -20.61
N GLU A 296 0.75 -2.78 -20.77
CA GLU A 296 2.02 -2.34 -21.33
C GLU A 296 3.10 -2.26 -20.24
N HIS A 297 2.82 -1.50 -19.18
CA HIS A 297 3.85 -1.16 -18.19
C HIS A 297 3.96 -2.15 -17.03
N GLN A 298 2.91 -2.94 -16.75
CA GLN A 298 2.85 -3.98 -15.70
C GLN A 298 3.18 -3.50 -14.28
N ILE A 299 3.02 -2.20 -14.01
CA ILE A 299 3.30 -1.56 -12.72
C ILE A 299 2.02 -1.58 -11.88
N PRO A 300 1.96 -2.30 -10.76
CA PRO A 300 0.73 -2.39 -9.95
C PRO A 300 0.17 -1.01 -9.55
N GLY A 301 -1.16 -0.90 -9.41
CA GLY A 301 -1.88 0.38 -9.27
C GLY A 301 -1.34 1.32 -8.17
N GLY A 302 -1.05 0.80 -6.99
CA GLY A 302 -0.49 1.60 -5.89
C GLY A 302 0.90 2.18 -6.19
N MET A 303 1.61 1.65 -7.18
CA MET A 303 2.92 2.14 -7.58
C MET A 303 2.84 3.23 -8.66
N ILE A 304 1.93 3.11 -9.63
CA ILE A 304 1.84 4.13 -10.69
C ILE A 304 1.33 5.47 -10.14
N SER A 305 0.44 5.44 -9.14
CA SER A 305 0.03 6.64 -8.41
C SER A 305 1.20 7.29 -7.67
N ASN A 306 2.11 6.49 -7.10
CA ASN A 306 3.35 6.98 -6.50
C ASN A 306 4.26 7.65 -7.54
N PHE A 307 4.47 7.05 -8.72
CA PHE A 307 5.27 7.69 -9.78
C PHE A 307 4.68 9.03 -10.22
N ARG A 308 3.36 9.09 -10.43
CA ARG A 308 2.67 10.35 -10.76
C ARG A 308 2.90 11.41 -9.69
N SER A 309 2.71 11.06 -8.42
CA SER A 309 2.94 11.99 -7.31
C SER A 309 4.40 12.46 -7.25
N GLN A 310 5.36 11.56 -7.45
CA GLN A 310 6.80 11.87 -7.42
C GLN A 310 7.21 12.78 -8.57
N LEU A 311 6.79 12.47 -9.80
CA LEU A 311 7.07 13.31 -10.96
C LEU A 311 6.41 14.68 -10.79
N GLN A 312 5.19 14.74 -10.25
CA GLN A 312 4.51 16.00 -9.95
C GLN A 312 5.27 16.85 -8.92
N GLN A 313 5.82 16.24 -7.86
CA GLN A 313 6.65 16.93 -6.87
C GLN A 313 7.95 17.50 -7.44
N GLN A 314 8.41 16.94 -8.56
CA GLN A 314 9.63 17.36 -9.26
C GLN A 314 9.32 18.19 -10.52
N ASP A 315 8.06 18.62 -10.69
CA ASP A 315 7.59 19.36 -11.86
C ASP A 315 7.95 18.68 -13.20
N ALA A 316 7.84 17.35 -13.23
CA ALA A 316 8.26 16.49 -14.33
C ALA A 316 7.18 15.46 -14.72
N LEU A 317 5.90 15.74 -14.45
CA LEU A 317 4.80 14.82 -14.75
C LEU A 317 4.66 14.52 -16.25
N ASP A 318 5.05 15.47 -17.09
CA ASP A 318 5.15 15.35 -18.55
C ASP A 318 6.11 14.22 -18.99
N LYS A 319 7.06 13.83 -18.14
CA LYS A 319 8.00 12.73 -18.41
C LYS A 319 7.48 11.34 -18.07
N LEU A 320 6.25 11.21 -17.55
CA LEU A 320 5.68 9.91 -17.20
C LEU A 320 5.75 8.89 -18.36
N PRO A 321 5.42 9.22 -19.63
CA PRO A 321 5.52 8.26 -20.73
C PRO A 321 6.95 7.76 -20.96
N GLU A 322 7.96 8.61 -20.75
CA GLU A 322 9.38 8.22 -20.85
C GLU A 322 9.77 7.28 -19.71
N VAL A 323 9.31 7.56 -18.48
CA VAL A 323 9.53 6.71 -17.31
C VAL A 323 8.92 5.33 -17.52
N LEU A 324 7.69 5.23 -18.05
CA LEU A 324 7.04 3.94 -18.30
C LEU A 324 7.81 3.09 -19.34
N LYS A 325 8.36 3.72 -20.38
CA LYS A 325 9.24 3.02 -21.34
C LYS A 325 10.55 2.58 -20.69
N GLU A 326 11.14 3.45 -19.87
CA GLU A 326 12.40 3.14 -19.19
C GLU A 326 12.22 2.02 -18.14
N VAL A 327 11.05 1.89 -17.50
CA VAL A 327 10.72 0.75 -16.62
C VAL A 327 10.91 -0.57 -17.36
N VAL A 328 10.44 -0.68 -18.61
CA VAL A 328 10.59 -1.90 -19.42
C VAL A 328 12.07 -2.18 -19.71
N ALA A 329 12.84 -1.15 -20.03
CA ALA A 329 14.27 -1.27 -20.31
C ALA A 329 15.09 -1.66 -19.08
N VAL A 330 14.89 -0.98 -17.94
CA VAL A 330 15.54 -1.31 -16.65
C VAL A 330 15.18 -2.72 -16.21
N ARG A 331 13.90 -3.12 -16.38
CA ARG A 331 13.46 -4.48 -16.07
C ARG A 331 14.23 -5.52 -16.89
N GLY A 332 14.49 -5.25 -18.17
CA GLY A 332 15.32 -6.11 -19.02
C GLY A 332 16.75 -6.24 -18.50
N ASP A 333 17.40 -5.11 -18.19
CA ASP A 333 18.77 -5.09 -17.65
C ASP A 333 18.90 -5.85 -16.33
N LEU A 334 17.85 -5.82 -15.50
CA LEU A 334 17.79 -6.49 -14.20
C LEU A 334 17.36 -7.96 -14.28
N GLY A 335 17.33 -8.57 -15.47
CA GLY A 335 17.00 -9.99 -15.62
C GLY A 335 15.50 -10.29 -15.49
N PHE A 336 14.65 -9.33 -15.87
CA PHE A 336 13.19 -9.42 -15.95
C PHE A 336 12.44 -9.76 -14.65
N PRO A 337 12.76 -9.17 -13.48
CA PRO A 337 12.02 -9.47 -12.25
C PRO A 337 10.51 -9.23 -12.42
N PRO A 338 9.63 -10.05 -11.83
CA PRO A 338 8.24 -9.68 -11.61
C PRO A 338 8.16 -8.33 -10.87
N LEU A 339 7.20 -7.47 -11.20
CA LEU A 339 7.04 -6.16 -10.56
C LEU A 339 6.10 -6.27 -9.36
N VAL A 340 6.63 -6.74 -8.24
CA VAL A 340 5.95 -6.85 -6.94
C VAL A 340 6.85 -6.24 -5.86
N THR A 341 6.35 -5.97 -4.65
CA THR A 341 7.23 -5.45 -3.60
C THR A 341 8.31 -6.48 -3.24
N PRO A 342 9.61 -6.09 -3.17
CA PRO A 342 10.17 -4.75 -3.36
C PRO A 342 10.67 -4.43 -4.79
N THR A 343 10.74 -5.42 -5.69
CA THR A 343 11.34 -5.30 -7.03
C THR A 343 10.69 -4.23 -7.89
N SER A 344 9.37 -4.02 -7.75
CA SER A 344 8.65 -2.93 -8.42
C SER A 344 9.30 -1.59 -8.10
N GLN A 345 9.53 -1.28 -6.81
CA GLN A 345 10.20 -0.06 -6.33
C GLN A 345 11.61 0.10 -6.86
N ILE A 346 12.38 -0.99 -6.89
CA ILE A 346 13.77 -0.99 -7.38
C ILE A 346 13.81 -0.59 -8.86
N VAL A 347 13.04 -1.28 -9.70
CA VAL A 347 12.96 -1.01 -11.15
C VAL A 347 12.44 0.40 -11.40
N GLY A 348 11.35 0.77 -10.73
CA GLY A 348 10.70 2.06 -10.86
C GLY A 348 11.58 3.25 -10.52
N THR A 349 12.25 3.18 -9.38
CA THR A 349 13.13 4.27 -8.91
C THR A 349 14.29 4.48 -9.87
N GLN A 350 14.92 3.40 -10.31
CA GLN A 350 15.99 3.48 -11.30
C GLN A 350 15.52 4.09 -12.62
N ALA A 351 14.32 3.73 -13.08
CA ALA A 351 13.77 4.28 -14.31
C ALA A 351 13.51 5.80 -14.20
N VAL A 352 12.93 6.24 -13.09
CA VAL A 352 12.76 7.68 -12.79
C VAL A 352 14.12 8.38 -12.78
N MET A 353 15.13 7.82 -12.12
CA MET A 353 16.48 8.40 -12.07
C MET A 353 17.15 8.49 -13.45
N ASN A 354 17.00 7.46 -14.28
CA ASN A 354 17.53 7.45 -15.64
C ASN A 354 16.93 8.58 -16.48
N VAL A 355 15.60 8.73 -16.44
CA VAL A 355 14.88 9.77 -17.20
C VAL A 355 15.18 11.18 -16.68
N LEU A 356 15.22 11.37 -15.37
CA LEU A 356 15.47 12.70 -14.78
C LEU A 356 16.93 13.15 -14.88
N SER A 357 17.88 12.22 -14.92
CA SER A 357 19.30 12.52 -15.11
C SER A 357 19.72 12.62 -16.58
N GLY A 358 18.89 12.11 -17.50
CA GLY A 358 19.16 12.08 -18.94
C GLY A 358 20.19 11.01 -19.36
N GLU A 359 20.61 10.14 -18.44
CA GLU A 359 21.67 9.15 -18.67
C GLU A 359 21.39 7.87 -17.86
N ARG A 360 21.37 6.71 -18.53
CA ARG A 360 21.04 5.42 -17.88
C ARG A 360 22.12 4.99 -16.89
N TYR A 361 21.72 4.77 -15.64
CA TYR A 361 22.57 4.32 -14.53
C TYR A 361 23.70 5.29 -14.16
N LYS A 362 23.51 6.60 -14.41
CA LYS A 362 24.40 7.64 -13.89
C LYS A 362 24.34 7.71 -12.36
N ILE A 363 23.13 7.56 -11.83
CA ILE A 363 22.85 7.46 -10.40
C ILE A 363 22.22 6.08 -10.19
N VAL A 364 22.83 5.28 -9.33
CA VAL A 364 22.39 3.91 -9.03
C VAL A 364 22.11 3.80 -7.54
N PRO A 365 20.83 3.65 -7.13
CA PRO A 365 20.47 3.43 -5.74
C PRO A 365 21.11 2.18 -5.16
N GLN A 366 21.28 2.17 -3.84
CA GLN A 366 21.86 1.03 -3.13
C GLN A 366 21.02 -0.24 -3.28
N GLU A 367 19.71 -0.12 -3.44
CA GLU A 367 18.79 -1.23 -3.65
C GLU A 367 18.98 -1.88 -5.02
N VAL A 368 19.30 -1.10 -6.06
CA VAL A 368 19.65 -1.63 -7.38
C VAL A 368 21.00 -2.34 -7.31
N ARG A 369 22.00 -1.75 -6.63
CA ARG A 369 23.29 -2.43 -6.38
C ARG A 369 23.08 -3.74 -5.63
N SER A 370 22.28 -3.72 -4.56
CA SER A 370 21.99 -4.90 -3.73
C SER A 370 21.23 -5.98 -4.52
N TYR A 371 20.32 -5.59 -5.42
CA TYR A 371 19.67 -6.48 -6.36
C TYR A 371 20.65 -7.15 -7.32
N VAL A 372 21.52 -6.38 -7.98
CA VAL A 372 22.53 -6.93 -8.90
C VAL A 372 23.53 -7.82 -8.16
N LYS A 373 23.81 -7.51 -6.89
CA LYS A 373 24.63 -8.35 -6.00
C LYS A 373 23.94 -9.66 -5.59
N GLY A 374 22.63 -9.82 -5.83
CA GLY A 374 21.87 -11.02 -5.49
C GLY A 374 21.22 -10.98 -4.11
N MET A 375 21.27 -9.86 -3.38
CA MET A 375 20.81 -9.76 -1.98
C MET A 375 19.28 -9.89 -1.80
N TYR A 376 18.51 -9.83 -2.89
CA TYR A 376 17.07 -10.09 -2.90
C TYR A 376 16.71 -11.50 -3.38
N GLY A 377 17.69 -12.29 -3.84
CA GLY A 377 17.49 -13.58 -4.49
C GLY A 377 18.00 -13.60 -5.93
N ARG A 378 17.84 -14.76 -6.57
CA ARG A 378 18.23 -15.01 -7.96
C ARG A 378 17.21 -14.40 -8.90
N SER A 379 17.68 -13.58 -9.84
CA SER A 379 16.85 -13.04 -10.92
C SER A 379 16.33 -14.17 -11.83
N PRO A 380 15.17 -13.99 -12.49
CA PRO A 380 14.58 -15.00 -13.39
C PRO A 380 15.53 -15.54 -14.47
N VAL A 381 16.42 -14.67 -14.97
CA VAL A 381 17.55 -15.03 -15.83
C VAL A 381 18.83 -14.35 -15.34
N PRO A 382 20.02 -14.90 -15.66
CA PRO A 382 21.28 -14.26 -15.31
C PRO A 382 21.39 -12.84 -15.87
N ILE A 383 21.82 -11.91 -15.02
CA ILE A 383 22.17 -10.55 -15.42
C ILE A 383 23.50 -10.60 -16.19
N SER A 384 23.66 -9.79 -17.23
CA SER A 384 24.88 -9.83 -18.05
C SER A 384 26.11 -9.39 -17.24
N ASN A 385 27.25 -10.04 -17.47
CA ASN A 385 28.50 -9.73 -16.77
C ASN A 385 28.93 -8.27 -16.99
N GLU A 386 28.74 -7.74 -18.21
CA GLU A 386 29.01 -6.33 -18.51
C GLU A 386 28.19 -5.39 -17.61
N PHE A 387 26.91 -5.69 -17.44
CA PHE A 387 26.04 -4.90 -16.58
C PHE A 387 26.38 -5.06 -15.10
N ILE A 388 26.73 -6.27 -14.66
CA ILE A 388 27.21 -6.53 -13.30
C ILE A 388 28.45 -5.68 -13.01
N VAL A 389 29.45 -5.67 -13.88
CA VAL A 389 30.67 -4.86 -13.71
C VAL A 389 30.34 -3.36 -13.73
N LYS A 390 29.43 -2.91 -14.61
CA LYS A 390 29.00 -1.51 -14.64
C LYS A 390 28.39 -1.06 -13.32
N ILE A 391 27.57 -1.91 -12.69
CA ILE A 391 26.86 -1.55 -11.46
C ILE A 391 27.70 -1.79 -10.21
N LEU A 392 28.41 -2.91 -10.13
CA LEU A 392 29.12 -3.34 -8.92
C LEU A 392 30.62 -3.00 -8.92
N GLY A 393 31.21 -2.70 -10.07
CA GLY A 393 32.66 -2.57 -10.21
C GLY A 393 33.33 -3.93 -9.97
N ASP A 394 34.23 -3.97 -8.98
CA ASP A 394 34.98 -5.19 -8.61
C ASP A 394 34.22 -6.12 -7.66
N GLU A 395 33.09 -5.66 -7.09
CA GLU A 395 32.26 -6.51 -6.22
C GLU A 395 31.58 -7.63 -7.02
N LYS A 396 31.58 -8.84 -6.46
CA LYS A 396 30.94 -10.01 -7.08
C LYS A 396 29.54 -10.26 -6.51
N PRO A 397 28.57 -10.67 -7.34
CA PRO A 397 27.30 -11.19 -6.86
C PRO A 397 27.47 -12.46 -6.02
N ILE A 398 26.54 -12.68 -5.09
CA ILE A 398 26.43 -13.94 -4.35
C ILE A 398 25.72 -15.01 -5.20
N ASP A 399 26.02 -16.29 -4.95
CA ASP A 399 25.40 -17.44 -5.61
C ASP A 399 24.55 -18.32 -4.68
N HIS A 400 24.55 -18.02 -3.37
CA HIS A 400 23.75 -18.67 -2.33
C HIS A 400 22.48 -17.87 -1.96
N ARG A 401 21.74 -18.32 -0.93
CA ARG A 401 20.55 -17.61 -0.42
C ARG A 401 21.01 -16.45 0.46
N PRO A 402 20.51 -15.21 0.28
CA PRO A 402 21.05 -14.05 1.01
C PRO A 402 20.88 -14.14 2.54
N ALA A 403 19.90 -14.91 3.01
CA ALA A 403 19.71 -15.12 4.45
C ALA A 403 20.77 -16.03 5.10
N ASP A 404 21.54 -16.79 4.31
CA ASP A 404 22.61 -17.64 4.88
C ASP A 404 23.78 -16.78 5.40
N ASP A 405 23.90 -15.53 4.96
CA ASP A 405 24.87 -14.56 5.49
C ASP A 405 24.41 -13.91 6.81
N LEU A 406 23.16 -14.12 7.21
CA LEU A 406 22.57 -13.47 8.39
C LEU A 406 22.75 -14.34 9.63
N SER A 407 23.38 -13.77 10.65
CA SER A 407 23.45 -14.40 11.96
C SER A 407 22.08 -14.41 12.66
N PRO A 408 21.79 -15.42 13.50
CA PRO A 408 20.56 -15.45 14.31
C PRO A 408 20.38 -14.16 15.10
N ALA A 409 19.19 -13.56 15.03
CA ALA A 409 18.94 -12.25 15.65
C ALA A 409 18.27 -12.34 17.03
N LEU A 410 17.47 -13.38 17.30
CA LEU A 410 16.71 -13.51 18.55
C LEU A 410 17.60 -13.54 19.80
N PRO A 411 18.78 -14.21 19.84
CA PRO A 411 19.63 -14.23 21.03
C PRO A 411 20.14 -12.84 21.47
N THR A 412 20.08 -11.85 20.58
CA THR A 412 20.56 -10.49 20.84
C THR A 412 19.48 -9.41 20.71
N ALA A 413 18.28 -9.77 20.27
CA ALA A 413 17.24 -8.83 19.84
C ALA A 413 16.92 -7.76 20.89
N THR A 414 16.89 -8.13 22.18
CA THR A 414 16.50 -7.22 23.26
C THR A 414 17.67 -6.56 24.00
N LYS A 415 18.92 -6.88 23.66
CA LYS A 415 20.11 -6.43 24.43
C LYS A 415 20.28 -4.91 24.47
N ASN A 416 19.90 -4.22 23.40
CA ASN A 416 20.12 -2.78 23.22
C ASN A 416 18.84 -1.94 23.38
N ILE A 417 17.74 -2.54 23.87
CA ILE A 417 16.50 -1.79 24.07
C ILE A 417 16.65 -0.94 25.33
N ALA A 418 16.63 0.38 25.17
CA ALA A 418 16.87 1.33 26.26
C ALA A 418 15.85 1.18 27.42
N ASN A 419 14.61 0.81 27.11
CA ASN A 419 13.57 0.52 28.11
C ASN A 419 12.88 -0.82 27.79
N PRO A 420 13.41 -1.95 28.29
CA PRO A 420 12.85 -3.27 28.03
C PRO A 420 11.43 -3.46 28.58
N ALA A 421 10.99 -2.65 29.55
CA ALA A 421 9.64 -2.72 30.13
C ALA A 421 8.53 -2.34 29.15
N LEU A 422 8.88 -1.81 27.97
CA LEU A 422 7.93 -1.53 26.89
C LEU A 422 7.48 -2.80 26.14
N LEU A 423 8.25 -3.88 26.23
CA LEU A 423 7.94 -5.18 25.63
C LEU A 423 7.15 -6.01 26.63
N HIS A 424 6.02 -6.55 26.21
CA HIS A 424 5.12 -7.31 27.06
C HIS A 424 5.21 -8.82 26.82
N ASP A 425 5.52 -9.23 25.59
CA ASP A 425 5.50 -10.63 25.16
C ASP A 425 6.50 -10.89 24.00
N ASP A 426 6.58 -12.14 23.57
CA ASP A 426 7.46 -12.55 22.47
C ASP A 426 7.03 -11.96 21.11
N GLU A 427 5.75 -11.63 20.96
CA GLU A 427 5.21 -11.00 19.76
C GLU A 427 5.77 -9.58 19.57
N ASP A 428 5.97 -8.84 20.67
CA ASP A 428 6.65 -7.55 20.64
C ASP A 428 8.13 -7.70 20.23
N ILE A 429 8.83 -8.75 20.69
CA ILE A 429 10.22 -9.00 20.28
C ILE A 429 10.30 -9.25 18.78
N ILE A 430 9.38 -10.06 18.24
CA ILE A 430 9.33 -10.33 16.79
C ILE A 430 8.94 -9.10 15.99
N SER A 431 7.97 -8.32 16.48
CA SER A 431 7.60 -7.04 15.85
C SER A 431 8.80 -6.09 15.80
N TYR A 432 9.56 -5.99 16.89
CA TYR A 432 10.78 -5.20 16.97
C TYR A 432 11.87 -5.71 16.02
N CYS A 433 12.08 -7.02 15.90
CA CYS A 433 13.05 -7.58 14.95
C CYS A 433 12.70 -7.21 13.50
N LEU A 434 11.40 -7.21 13.17
CA LEU A 434 10.91 -6.92 11.82
C LEU A 434 10.93 -5.42 11.52
N PHE A 435 10.48 -4.59 12.47
CA PHE A 435 10.32 -3.15 12.34
C PHE A 435 10.76 -2.43 13.63
N PRO A 436 12.08 -2.23 13.86
CA PRO A 436 12.57 -1.72 15.13
C PRO A 436 11.98 -0.37 15.52
N ASP A 437 12.12 0.64 14.67
CA ASP A 437 11.70 2.02 14.98
C ASP A 437 10.17 2.13 15.10
N VAL A 438 9.44 1.53 14.15
CA VAL A 438 7.98 1.51 14.13
C VAL A 438 7.40 0.84 15.38
N SER A 439 7.98 -0.31 15.76
CA SER A 439 7.53 -1.04 16.94
C SER A 439 7.81 -0.25 18.21
N MET A 440 8.99 0.38 18.32
CA MET A 440 9.30 1.21 19.47
C MET A 440 8.40 2.46 19.58
N GLU A 441 8.04 3.08 18.46
CA GLU A 441 7.06 4.17 18.42
C GLU A 441 5.70 3.69 18.94
N TYR A 442 5.22 2.55 18.42
CA TYR A 442 3.98 1.93 18.87
C TYR A 442 4.01 1.55 20.36
N PHE A 443 5.10 0.95 20.87
CA PHE A 443 5.19 0.54 22.28
C PHE A 443 5.17 1.74 23.23
N LYS A 444 5.86 2.83 22.86
CA LYS A 444 5.81 4.11 23.60
C LYS A 444 4.39 4.66 23.61
N TRP A 445 3.70 4.64 22.46
CA TRP A 445 2.30 5.08 22.36
C TRP A 445 1.36 4.21 23.22
N ARG A 446 1.51 2.88 23.15
CA ARG A 446 0.73 1.90 23.91
C ARG A 446 0.88 2.07 25.42
N ALA A 447 2.09 2.40 25.88
CA ALA A 447 2.40 2.61 27.30
C ALA A 447 1.79 3.88 27.89
N LEU A 448 1.34 4.83 27.07
CA LEU A 448 0.63 6.01 27.56
C LEU A 448 -0.79 5.61 28.05
N PRO A 449 -1.29 6.22 29.13
CA PRO A 449 -2.70 6.13 29.50
C PRO A 449 -3.58 6.51 28.32
N GLU A 450 -4.69 5.80 28.09
CA GLU A 450 -5.55 6.00 26.92
C GLU A 450 -5.96 7.46 26.70
N ALA A 451 -6.33 8.17 27.78
CA ALA A 451 -6.68 9.59 27.75
C ALA A 451 -5.54 10.55 27.36
N LYS A 452 -4.29 10.07 27.33
CA LYS A 452 -3.09 10.83 26.96
C LYS A 452 -2.47 10.37 25.65
N ARG A 453 -3.05 9.38 24.97
CA ARG A 453 -2.54 8.92 23.68
C ARG A 453 -2.78 9.99 22.62
N PRO A 454 -1.76 10.39 21.84
CA PRO A 454 -1.98 11.29 20.72
C PRO A 454 -2.83 10.61 19.64
N PRO A 455 -3.52 11.38 18.78
CA PRO A 455 -4.23 10.84 17.61
C PRO A 455 -3.29 9.98 16.77
N THR A 456 -3.81 8.90 16.21
CA THR A 456 -3.02 8.02 15.35
C THR A 456 -2.73 8.72 14.02
N PRO A 457 -1.65 8.38 13.29
CA PRO A 457 -1.41 8.96 11.98
C PRO A 457 -2.61 8.82 11.02
N ALA A 458 -3.35 7.71 11.08
CA ALA A 458 -4.58 7.54 10.32
C ALA A 458 -5.72 8.48 10.78
N ASP A 459 -5.81 8.81 12.08
CA ASP A 459 -6.78 9.82 12.55
C ASP A 459 -6.41 11.21 12.03
N LEU A 460 -5.12 11.55 12.04
CA LEU A 460 -4.64 12.81 11.48
C LEU A 460 -4.89 12.91 9.98
N GLU A 461 -4.71 11.80 9.24
CA GLU A 461 -5.09 11.71 7.82
C GLU A 461 -6.60 12.00 7.66
N LEU A 462 -7.46 11.32 8.42
CA LEU A 462 -8.92 11.54 8.36
C LEU A 462 -9.33 12.96 8.77
N GLU A 463 -8.74 13.53 9.82
CA GLU A 463 -8.99 14.92 10.25
C GLU A 463 -8.58 15.92 9.16
N ALA A 464 -7.45 15.69 8.48
CA ALA A 464 -7.04 16.53 7.37
C ALA A 464 -8.00 16.42 6.16
N MET A 465 -8.74 15.31 6.04
CA MET A 465 -9.66 15.05 4.94
C MET A 465 -11.08 15.55 5.20
N PHE A 466 -11.61 15.34 6.40
CA PHE A 466 -13.00 15.63 6.75
C PHE A 466 -13.16 16.77 7.77
N GLY A 467 -12.06 17.33 8.26
CA GLY A 467 -12.04 18.27 9.37
C GLY A 467 -12.11 17.56 10.73
N LYS A 468 -11.90 18.32 11.82
CA LYS A 468 -12.03 17.78 13.18
C LYS A 468 -13.48 17.41 13.47
N PRO A 469 -13.74 16.25 14.09
CA PRO A 469 -15.04 15.97 14.69
C PRO A 469 -15.37 17.08 15.69
N ARG A 470 -16.60 17.64 15.66
CA ARG A 470 -17.03 18.62 16.67
C ARG A 470 -16.98 17.96 18.05
N GLN A 471 -16.07 18.38 18.91
CA GLN A 471 -16.04 17.96 20.31
C GLN A 471 -17.21 18.62 21.05
N GLY A 472 -18.19 17.82 21.47
CA GLY A 472 -19.22 18.23 22.41
C GLY A 472 -20.61 17.75 22.05
N ASP A 473 -20.92 16.48 22.36
CA ASP A 473 -22.17 16.18 23.05
C ASP A 473 -22.04 14.84 23.78
N LYS A 474 -21.41 14.88 24.97
CA LYS A 474 -21.71 13.89 26.01
C LYS A 474 -22.94 14.42 26.75
N THR A 475 -24.12 14.24 26.17
CA THR A 475 -25.37 14.28 26.93
C THR A 475 -25.97 12.88 26.89
N ASN A 476 -26.28 12.36 28.09
CA ASN A 476 -27.16 11.23 28.27
C ASN A 476 -28.42 11.46 27.41
N LYS A 477 -28.57 10.69 26.34
CA LYS A 477 -29.88 10.45 25.74
C LYS A 477 -30.12 8.96 25.80
N GLU A 478 -31.04 8.59 26.68
CA GLU A 478 -31.83 7.37 26.56
C GLU A 478 -32.27 7.19 25.10
N GLU A 479 -32.30 5.94 24.65
CA GLU A 479 -32.78 5.55 23.34
C GLU A 479 -34.13 6.23 23.01
N SER A 480 -34.09 7.22 22.12
CA SER A 480 -35.27 7.64 21.38
C SER A 480 -35.07 7.22 19.92
N ALA A 481 -36.03 6.43 19.44
CA ALA A 481 -36.18 5.84 18.11
C ALA A 481 -35.68 6.73 16.94
N PRO A 482 -35.26 6.11 15.79
CA PRO A 482 -34.69 6.82 14.66
C PRO A 482 -35.62 7.91 14.13
N ASP A 483 -35.05 9.08 13.88
CA ASP A 483 -35.77 10.27 13.42
C ASP A 483 -36.42 10.02 12.06
N LYS A 484 -37.62 10.58 11.94
CA LYS A 484 -38.68 10.22 10.99
C LYS A 484 -38.30 10.48 9.52
N MET A 485 -38.77 9.57 8.64
CA MET A 485 -39.13 9.92 7.26
C MET A 485 -40.01 11.19 7.27
N LEU A 486 -39.72 12.13 6.38
CA LEU A 486 -40.55 13.33 6.15
C LEU A 486 -42.02 12.90 5.99
N HIS A 487 -42.89 13.51 6.79
CA HIS A 487 -44.31 13.16 6.81
C HIS A 487 -45.00 13.85 5.61
N PRO A 488 -46.01 13.24 4.95
CA PRO A 488 -46.70 13.83 3.80
C PRO A 488 -47.29 15.24 4.06
N GLU A 489 -47.58 15.55 5.32
CA GLU A 489 -48.06 16.85 5.78
C GLU A 489 -46.98 17.95 5.87
N ASP A 490 -45.69 17.60 5.86
CA ASP A 490 -44.57 18.58 5.75
C ASP A 490 -44.48 19.22 4.35
N TYR A 491 -45.15 18.63 3.36
CA TYR A 491 -45.28 19.16 1.98
C TYR A 491 -46.65 19.78 1.70
N ALA A 492 -47.57 19.73 2.68
CA ALA A 492 -48.90 20.31 2.56
C ALA A 492 -48.80 21.84 2.54
N GLY A 493 -48.77 22.41 1.34
CA GLY A 493 -48.68 23.86 1.11
C GLY A 493 -47.75 24.22 -0.05
N ILE A 494 -46.80 23.35 -0.41
CA ILE A 494 -45.92 23.58 -1.56
C ILE A 494 -46.74 23.63 -2.85
N GLN A 495 -47.72 22.74 -3.01
CA GLN A 495 -48.61 22.76 -4.17
C GLN A 495 -49.46 24.04 -4.22
N THR A 496 -49.88 24.57 -3.08
CA THR A 496 -50.60 25.85 -3.00
C THR A 496 -49.70 27.01 -3.43
N ILE A 497 -48.44 27.03 -2.97
CA ILE A 497 -47.46 28.05 -3.36
C ILE A 497 -47.16 27.98 -4.85
N LEU A 498 -46.99 26.78 -5.42
CA LEU A 498 -46.78 26.57 -6.86
C LEU A 498 -48.00 27.00 -7.68
N ASN A 499 -49.21 26.71 -7.21
CA ASN A 499 -50.45 27.12 -7.89
C ASN A 499 -50.65 28.64 -7.83
N THR A 500 -50.36 29.28 -6.69
CA THR A 500 -50.42 30.74 -6.55
C THR A 500 -49.35 31.43 -7.40
N ALA A 501 -48.13 30.86 -7.45
CA ALA A 501 -47.04 31.32 -8.32
C ALA A 501 -47.45 31.35 -9.80
N SER A 502 -48.09 30.27 -10.24
CA SER A 502 -48.58 30.12 -11.61
C SER A 502 -49.74 31.06 -11.91
N MET A 503 -50.64 31.32 -10.95
CA MET A 503 -51.72 32.31 -11.13
C MET A 503 -51.19 33.75 -11.22
N LEU A 504 -50.06 34.05 -10.59
CA LEU A 504 -49.45 35.37 -10.57
C LEU A 504 -48.37 35.58 -11.65
N ASN A 505 -48.16 34.60 -12.56
CA ASN A 505 -47.12 34.63 -13.60
C ASN A 505 -45.71 34.99 -13.07
N LEU A 506 -45.35 34.43 -11.91
CA LEU A 506 -44.04 34.69 -11.30
C LEU A 506 -42.97 33.76 -11.92
N ASN A 507 -41.90 34.36 -12.43
CA ASN A 507 -40.77 33.63 -13.04
C ASN A 507 -39.76 33.11 -12.02
N GLU A 508 -39.77 33.67 -10.80
CA GLU A 508 -38.89 33.29 -9.70
C GLU A 508 -39.61 33.48 -8.37
N ILE A 509 -39.50 32.50 -7.48
CA ILE A 509 -39.99 32.58 -6.10
C ILE A 509 -38.89 32.10 -5.17
N THR A 510 -38.52 32.95 -4.21
CA THR A 510 -37.65 32.58 -3.11
C THR A 510 -38.45 32.52 -1.81
N ILE A 511 -38.35 31.40 -1.10
CA ILE A 511 -38.96 31.17 0.22
C ILE A 511 -37.83 30.99 1.22
N SER A 512 -37.83 31.79 2.28
CA SER A 512 -36.81 31.75 3.33
C SER A 512 -37.44 31.48 4.69
N LYS A 513 -36.84 30.59 5.48
CA LYS A 513 -37.18 30.37 6.90
C LYS A 513 -35.90 30.09 7.70
N GLY A 514 -35.51 31.06 8.52
CA GLY A 514 -34.22 31.03 9.21
C GLY A 514 -33.07 31.05 8.20
N ASP A 515 -32.12 30.15 8.37
CA ASP A 515 -30.90 30.06 7.55
C ASP A 515 -31.13 29.28 6.23
N PHE A 516 -32.37 28.82 6.02
CA PHE A 516 -32.76 28.01 4.88
C PHE A 516 -33.51 28.85 3.85
N SER A 517 -33.06 28.79 2.59
CA SER A 517 -33.62 29.50 1.45
C SER A 517 -33.79 28.53 0.28
N ILE A 518 -34.99 28.50 -0.30
CA ILE A 518 -35.28 27.79 -1.56
C ILE A 518 -35.71 28.82 -2.60
N THR A 519 -35.04 28.83 -3.74
CA THR A 519 -35.41 29.61 -4.91
C THR A 519 -35.87 28.68 -6.03
N MET A 520 -37.06 28.95 -6.59
CA MET A 520 -37.68 28.18 -7.66
C MET A 520 -37.92 29.10 -8.86
N PHE A 521 -37.61 28.61 -10.07
CA PHE A 521 -37.81 29.33 -11.33
C PHE A 521 -38.83 28.60 -12.19
N SER A 522 -39.71 29.31 -12.90
CA SER A 522 -40.66 28.69 -13.83
C SER A 522 -40.11 28.72 -15.27
N GLY A 523 -39.77 27.55 -15.81
CA GLY A 523 -39.37 27.36 -17.21
C GLY A 523 -38.44 26.17 -17.46
N ASP A 524 -38.74 25.36 -18.48
CA ASP A 524 -37.90 24.27 -18.97
C ASP A 524 -36.69 24.83 -19.74
N THR A 525 -35.54 25.03 -19.08
CA THR A 525 -34.26 25.16 -19.78
C THR A 525 -33.09 24.66 -18.91
N PRO A 526 -32.16 23.82 -19.42
CA PRO A 526 -31.09 23.23 -18.64
C PRO A 526 -30.10 24.27 -18.10
N ALA A 527 -29.61 24.05 -16.87
CA ALA A 527 -28.62 24.86 -16.19
C ALA A 527 -27.21 24.71 -16.81
N THR A 528 -27.03 25.21 -18.03
CA THR A 528 -25.70 25.47 -18.62
C THR A 528 -25.76 26.76 -19.43
N GLN A 529 -24.88 27.70 -19.07
CA GLN A 529 -24.70 29.06 -19.62
C GLN A 529 -25.61 30.15 -19.05
N ARG A 530 -25.04 30.98 -18.17
CA ARG A 530 -25.19 32.45 -18.18
C ARG A 530 -24.09 33.10 -17.33
N THR A 531 -23.05 33.56 -18.00
CA THR A 531 -22.10 34.58 -17.53
C THR A 531 -22.30 35.84 -18.36
N LYS A 532 -22.45 37.00 -17.72
CA LYS A 532 -21.92 38.34 -18.09
C LYS A 532 -22.43 39.40 -17.10
N THR A 533 -21.56 39.94 -16.25
CA THR A 533 -20.92 41.29 -16.33
C THR A 533 -21.87 42.48 -16.29
N GLU A 534 -21.82 43.24 -15.19
CA GLU A 534 -22.00 44.69 -15.22
C GLU A 534 -20.78 45.38 -14.59
N ARG A 535 -20.33 46.43 -15.29
CA ARG A 535 -19.22 47.33 -14.98
C ARG A 535 -19.84 48.59 -14.36
N VAL A 536 -19.35 49.05 -13.21
CA VAL A 536 -19.56 50.43 -12.75
C VAL A 536 -18.19 51.10 -12.57
N GLN A 537 -18.05 52.27 -13.19
CA GLN A 537 -16.84 53.10 -13.28
C GLN A 537 -16.52 53.83 -11.97
N ALA A 538 -15.24 54.16 -11.81
CA ALA A 538 -14.61 54.75 -10.63
C ALA A 538 -14.44 56.28 -10.70
N ALA A 539 -14.48 56.93 -9.52
CA ALA A 539 -13.63 58.05 -9.01
C ALA A 539 -14.32 58.76 -7.81
N PRO A 540 -13.63 59.56 -6.96
CA PRO A 540 -12.25 59.53 -6.48
C PRO A 540 -12.16 59.44 -4.93
N MET A 541 -11.02 59.00 -4.39
CA MET A 541 -10.73 59.00 -2.94
C MET A 541 -10.21 60.37 -2.45
N PRO A 542 -10.62 60.84 -1.26
CA PRO A 542 -9.89 61.87 -0.53
C PRO A 542 -8.89 61.27 0.49
N ALA A 543 -7.67 61.83 0.51
CA ALA A 543 -6.63 61.63 1.52
C ALA A 543 -6.84 62.60 2.70
N LYS A 544 -6.73 62.23 3.98
CA LYS A 544 -5.56 62.11 4.91
C LYS A 544 -6.21 62.01 6.32
N SER A 545 -5.69 61.48 7.43
CA SER A 545 -4.34 61.25 7.96
C SER A 545 -4.43 60.33 9.19
N ALA A 546 -3.36 59.55 9.38
CA ALA A 546 -2.84 58.82 10.53
C ALA A 546 -3.38 59.11 11.96
N ALA A 547 -3.64 58.03 12.70
CA ALA A 547 -3.22 57.84 14.10
C ALA A 547 -3.03 56.34 14.39
N SER A 548 -1.99 56.03 15.16
CA SER A 548 -1.30 54.75 15.36
C SER A 548 -1.98 53.75 16.30
N LEU A 549 -1.87 52.45 15.98
CA LEU A 549 -2.09 51.32 16.91
C LEU A 549 -0.74 50.65 17.28
N PRO A 550 -0.66 49.96 18.44
CA PRO A 550 0.59 49.77 19.17
C PRO A 550 1.46 48.63 18.64
N LYS A 551 2.78 48.81 18.82
CA LYS A 551 3.87 47.88 18.48
C LYS A 551 3.72 46.52 19.17
N ALA A 552 3.50 45.47 18.38
CA ALA A 552 3.89 44.11 18.74
C ALA A 552 5.40 43.97 18.53
N GLY A 553 6.07 43.32 19.49
CA GLY A 553 7.50 43.09 19.48
C GLY A 553 7.95 42.25 18.29
N ASN A 554 9.16 42.58 17.80
CA ASN A 554 9.90 41.81 16.80
C ASN A 554 10.02 40.34 17.20
N GLU A 555 9.36 39.45 16.47
CA GLU A 555 9.95 38.18 16.06
C GLU A 555 9.76 38.03 14.54
N SER A 556 10.87 38.15 13.83
CA SER A 556 10.96 37.95 12.38
C SER A 556 10.56 36.51 12.00
N PRO A 557 10.06 36.28 10.77
CA PRO A 557 9.97 34.93 10.23
C PRO A 557 11.38 34.32 10.22
N VAL A 558 11.52 33.08 10.71
CA VAL A 558 12.78 32.33 10.61
C VAL A 558 13.06 32.07 9.12
N SER A 559 13.81 32.98 8.50
CA SER A 559 14.40 32.79 7.19
C SER A 559 15.40 31.64 7.27
N ALA A 560 15.30 30.67 6.34
CA ALA A 560 16.38 29.72 6.12
C ALA A 560 17.72 30.47 5.97
N PRO A 561 18.84 29.98 6.55
CA PRO A 561 20.11 30.68 6.43
C PRO A 561 20.47 30.82 4.95
N VAL A 562 20.68 32.06 4.50
CA VAL A 562 21.25 32.31 3.18
C VAL A 562 22.72 31.89 3.25
N ALA A 563 23.08 30.86 2.49
CA ALA A 563 24.46 30.38 2.41
C ALA A 563 25.37 31.48 1.86
N THR A 564 26.51 31.70 2.51
CA THR A 564 27.48 32.74 2.14
C THR A 564 28.73 32.17 1.45
N GLY A 565 28.92 30.85 1.48
CA GLY A 565 30.01 30.11 0.85
C GLY A 565 29.57 29.01 -0.13
N GLU A 566 30.49 28.11 -0.46
CA GLU A 566 30.24 26.96 -1.33
C GLU A 566 29.34 25.93 -0.60
N THR A 567 28.38 25.33 -1.31
CA THR A 567 27.39 24.44 -0.70
C THR A 567 27.34 23.09 -1.38
N ILE A 568 27.01 22.07 -0.58
CA ILE A 568 26.48 20.81 -1.09
C ILE A 568 24.96 20.96 -1.15
N ASN A 569 24.40 20.66 -2.32
CA ASN A 569 22.96 20.78 -2.58
C ASN A 569 22.31 19.40 -2.66
N ALA A 570 21.03 19.32 -2.30
CA ALA A 570 20.23 18.13 -2.48
C ALA A 570 20.16 17.74 -3.96
N VAL A 571 20.62 16.55 -4.31
CA VAL A 571 20.61 16.03 -5.70
C VAL A 571 19.25 15.53 -6.14
N ILE A 572 18.36 15.26 -5.17
CA ILE A 572 17.00 14.76 -5.33
C ILE A 572 16.10 15.41 -4.28
N ALA A 573 14.80 15.50 -4.57
CA ALA A 573 13.81 15.88 -3.56
C ALA A 573 13.52 14.69 -2.64
N GLY A 574 13.40 14.93 -1.34
CA GLY A 574 13.20 13.87 -0.35
C GLY A 574 13.24 14.38 1.09
N THR A 575 13.38 13.48 2.06
CA THR A 575 13.55 13.80 3.48
C THR A 575 15.02 13.67 3.86
N PHE A 576 15.61 14.74 4.40
CA PHE A 576 17.01 14.78 4.81
C PHE A 576 17.20 14.08 6.17
N TYR A 577 18.14 13.14 6.23
CA TYR A 577 18.56 12.47 7.45
C TYR A 577 20.07 12.59 7.67
N ARG A 578 20.43 12.81 8.93
CA ARG A 578 21.82 12.95 9.39
C ARG A 578 22.45 11.60 9.74
N SER A 579 21.67 10.55 9.91
CA SER A 579 22.08 9.21 10.31
C SER A 579 21.27 8.15 9.55
N PRO A 580 21.74 6.89 9.48
CA PRO A 580 21.01 5.82 8.80
C PRO A 580 19.75 5.36 9.55
N ASN A 581 19.63 5.68 10.84
CA ASN A 581 18.46 5.50 11.69
C ASN A 581 18.61 6.34 12.96
N GLU A 582 17.56 6.48 13.76
CA GLU A 582 17.56 7.32 14.98
C GLU A 582 18.55 6.86 16.06
N SER A 583 18.99 5.59 16.01
CA SER A 583 19.89 5.00 17.01
C SER A 583 21.37 5.06 16.62
N SER A 584 21.67 5.45 15.38
CA SER A 584 23.04 5.50 14.84
C SER A 584 23.63 6.91 14.94
N PRO A 585 24.96 7.04 15.10
CA PRO A 585 25.61 8.35 15.06
C PRO A 585 25.38 9.03 13.70
N ALA A 586 25.43 10.36 13.71
CA ALA A 586 25.37 11.12 12.46
C ALA A 586 26.57 10.77 11.57
N PHE A 587 26.34 10.79 10.25
CA PHE A 587 27.40 10.60 9.26
C PHE A 587 28.49 11.66 9.37
N ILE A 588 28.09 12.91 9.64
CA ILE A 588 29.02 14.03 9.81
C ILE A 588 28.45 15.10 10.77
N GLU A 589 29.35 15.78 11.46
CA GLU A 589 29.07 16.90 12.34
C GLU A 589 29.69 18.20 11.80
N GLU A 590 29.11 19.34 12.18
CA GLU A 590 29.68 20.65 11.86
C GLU A 590 31.11 20.78 12.40
N GLY A 591 32.01 21.34 11.59
CA GLY A 591 33.44 21.43 11.85
C GLY A 591 34.26 20.22 11.43
N SER A 592 33.63 19.08 11.09
CA SER A 592 34.31 17.85 10.68
C SER A 592 34.76 17.86 9.22
N THR A 593 35.76 17.07 8.89
CA THR A 593 36.26 16.89 7.51
C THR A 593 35.84 15.52 6.96
N ALA A 594 35.43 15.46 5.69
CA ALA A 594 35.14 14.24 4.94
C ALA A 594 36.09 14.14 3.74
N ASN A 595 36.55 12.92 3.43
CA ASN A 595 37.29 12.64 2.22
C ASN A 595 36.34 12.43 1.05
N GLN A 596 36.88 12.48 -0.17
CA GLN A 596 36.14 12.10 -1.36
C GLN A 596 35.59 10.67 -1.23
N GLY A 597 34.28 10.50 -1.43
CA GLY A 597 33.60 9.21 -1.36
C GLY A 597 32.96 8.89 -0.01
N ASP A 598 33.25 9.66 1.05
CA ASP A 598 32.64 9.48 2.37
C ASP A 598 31.16 9.89 2.34
N THR A 599 30.29 9.10 2.97
CA THR A 599 28.86 9.42 3.10
C THR A 599 28.68 10.51 4.16
N ILE A 600 28.01 11.61 3.79
CA ILE A 600 27.84 12.79 4.64
C ILE A 600 26.39 12.98 5.12
N CYS A 601 25.40 12.47 4.38
CA CYS A 601 24.02 12.41 4.81
C CYS A 601 23.24 11.39 3.96
N ILE A 602 21.98 11.17 4.33
CA ILE A 602 21.03 10.41 3.53
C ILE A 602 19.86 11.30 3.15
N ILE A 603 19.41 11.21 1.90
CA ILE A 603 18.10 11.72 1.49
C ILE A 603 17.20 10.53 1.22
N GLU A 604 16.20 10.33 2.07
CA GLU A 604 15.14 9.38 1.80
C GLU A 604 14.25 9.97 0.70
N ALA A 605 14.36 9.39 -0.48
CA ALA A 605 13.47 9.70 -1.58
C ALA A 605 12.84 8.39 -2.00
N MET A 606 11.52 8.40 -2.19
CA MET A 606 10.81 7.23 -2.70
C MET A 606 10.97 6.00 -1.79
N LYS A 607 11.00 6.18 -0.45
CA LYS A 607 11.23 5.10 0.55
C LYS A 607 12.57 4.36 0.39
N LEU A 608 13.48 4.90 -0.42
CA LEU A 608 14.85 4.42 -0.57
C LEU A 608 15.77 5.44 0.09
N PHE A 609 16.79 4.94 0.78
CA PHE A 609 17.75 5.78 1.49
C PHE A 609 18.94 6.05 0.56
N ASN A 610 19.00 7.26 0.01
CA ASN A 610 20.05 7.66 -0.92
C ASN A 610 21.20 8.29 -0.15
N GLU A 611 22.32 7.60 -0.07
CA GLU A 611 23.55 8.14 0.50
C GLU A 611 24.10 9.27 -0.37
N ILE A 612 24.31 10.44 0.24
CA ILE A 612 24.99 11.57 -0.39
C ILE A 612 26.45 11.50 0.03
N LYS A 613 27.35 11.41 -0.95
CA LYS A 613 28.80 11.28 -0.74
C LYS A 613 29.52 12.59 -1.07
N ALA A 614 30.60 12.87 -0.33
CA ALA A 614 31.47 14.00 -0.63
C ALA A 614 32.17 13.80 -1.99
N ALA A 615 32.05 14.77 -2.90
CA ALA A 615 32.63 14.67 -4.24
C ALA A 615 34.15 14.97 -4.28
N PHE A 616 34.68 15.59 -3.24
CA PHE A 616 36.08 15.96 -3.02
C PHE A 616 36.31 16.10 -1.51
N PRO A 617 37.56 16.19 -1.02
CA PRO A 617 37.84 16.50 0.39
C PRO A 617 37.17 17.82 0.81
N VAL A 618 36.37 17.78 1.87
CA VAL A 618 35.59 18.92 2.36
C VAL A 618 35.65 19.03 3.88
N LYS A 619 35.54 20.25 4.38
CA LYS A 619 35.18 20.55 5.76
C LYS A 619 33.75 21.07 5.81
N ILE A 620 32.92 20.48 6.67
CA ILE A 620 31.53 20.93 6.86
C ILE A 620 31.55 22.16 7.76
N LEU A 621 31.16 23.31 7.22
CA LEU A 621 31.08 24.54 8.00
C LEU A 621 29.75 24.63 8.75
N LYS A 622 28.65 24.27 8.09
CA LYS A 622 27.30 24.35 8.66
C LYS A 622 26.32 23.41 7.97
N ILE A 623 25.41 22.82 8.73
CA ILE A 623 24.28 22.03 8.20
C ILE A 623 23.06 22.95 8.14
N LEU A 624 22.51 23.13 6.94
CA LEU A 624 21.49 24.15 6.65
C LEU A 624 20.04 23.64 6.80
N VAL A 625 19.88 22.35 7.07
CA VAL A 625 18.60 21.63 7.03
C VAL A 625 18.47 20.76 8.29
N ALA A 626 17.30 20.77 8.92
CA ALA A 626 17.02 19.95 10.10
C ALA A 626 16.86 18.47 9.75
N ASN A 627 17.21 17.58 10.68
CA ASN A 627 16.97 16.14 10.52
C ASN A 627 15.46 15.86 10.38
N GLY A 628 15.06 15.07 9.39
CA GLY A 628 13.65 14.80 9.06
C GLY A 628 12.97 15.90 8.23
N GLN A 629 13.69 16.95 7.81
CA GLN A 629 13.12 18.02 7.01
C GLN A 629 13.05 17.63 5.53
N LYS A 630 11.93 18.00 4.86
CA LYS A 630 11.80 17.87 3.40
C LYS A 630 12.70 18.86 2.67
N VAL A 631 13.42 18.36 1.68
CA VAL A 631 14.30 19.12 0.79
C VAL A 631 13.88 18.96 -0.66
N THR A 632 14.08 20.00 -1.47
CA THR A 632 13.88 19.96 -2.93
C THR A 632 15.20 19.83 -3.68
N LYS A 633 15.16 19.30 -4.91
CA LYS A 633 16.35 19.21 -5.76
C LYS A 633 16.96 20.60 -5.96
N GLY A 634 18.26 20.71 -5.74
CA GLY A 634 19.02 21.96 -5.82
C GLY A 634 19.02 22.80 -4.55
N GLN A 635 18.25 22.44 -3.52
CA GLN A 635 18.26 23.13 -2.23
C GLN A 635 19.62 22.95 -1.53
N PRO A 636 20.29 24.01 -1.06
CA PRO A 636 21.47 23.89 -0.21
C PRO A 636 21.18 23.13 1.08
N ILE A 637 21.99 22.10 1.35
CA ILE A 637 21.84 21.25 2.55
C ILE A 637 23.00 21.40 3.53
N MET A 638 24.21 21.69 3.05
CA MET A 638 25.39 21.95 3.88
C MET A 638 26.25 23.05 3.25
N GLU A 639 26.79 23.94 4.08
CA GLU A 639 27.84 24.89 3.73
C GLU A 639 29.20 24.24 3.99
N ILE A 640 30.12 24.36 3.04
CA ILE A 640 31.39 23.63 3.04
C ILE A 640 32.59 24.51 2.68
N GLU A 641 33.77 24.05 3.05
CA GLU A 641 35.07 24.54 2.61
C GLU A 641 35.81 23.39 1.92
N ARG A 642 36.30 23.60 0.70
CA ARG A 642 37.15 22.62 0.00
C ARG A 642 38.52 22.54 0.67
N LEU A 643 39.03 21.31 0.84
CA LEU A 643 40.35 21.04 1.41
C LEU A 643 41.38 20.71 0.33
#